data_AF-A0A5E4MDN6-F1
#
_entry.id   AF-A0A5E4MDN6-F1
#
_cell.length_a   1.000
_cell.length_b   1.000
_cell.length_c   1.000
_cell.angle_alpha   90.00
_cell.angle_beta   90.00
_cell.angle_gamma   90.00
#
_symmetry.space_group_name_H-M   'P 1'
#
loop_
_entity.id
_entity.type
_entity.pdbx_description
1 polymer ?
#
loop_
_entity_poly.entity_id
_entity_poly.type
_entity_poly.pdbx_seq_one_letter_code
_entity_poly.pdbx_strand_id
1 'polypeptide(L)'
;MFLTIEGKQLLCESLYLYGVILLLIDIYIEGIIRERLLVAYHRYNAQEYNSENPIDDICKLLRSTKENSVKSTSSYPEKYFKRVPVNTNLINMVVGRLRSDDIYNQLSSYPNPDHRSIALAGQAAMLFVCLFFKPKTLHEEFSIMREIVDKFFSDNWVVNVYMGVTINIIDSWEVFKAAKTAVNNTIQAAEISSLASSRAGDLQKITGEIKKMLGNPNIEKKILDNINSVMNLCRNCNVLLRWYLLHTSTVHLLSENTKKSKQICDQIYNQSLYNEELIFDLLVTTSEFEIKIKDTYKNLLEKKETRWLKRKDDCVERMNELSEIFSGLTTMSRVKKNENLQIWFVNIGKQIEKISMDDELVTSRKITQIIKALDEVQEFHQLSNNYQVSQTIKDTHIYLREMIKTISVKDNVLIDLQIIGDFSYAWYHIDRFTGIMQNTIKQEPSFVIKLRATFLKLVSCMEVPLIRINQSGSENLMSVSKYYSNELIEYIRKVLHIIPETMFKYMTKIATIQTDVIKEVPTRLEKDKLNDYAQLDERFEVAKLTYSVSVLTEGVLCMKSTLVGVVEIDPKQLLEDGIRKELVQHIAIALHNGLIFNSKAKTSELLTKLDALSNTMAGYRRSFEYIQDYIGIYGLKIWQEELSRIIGYNVEMECNSFMRAKILDWQSVYQSKIVPVPSFEPCDSQSMTFIGRLARELIRITDPKTTVYKEQTTAWYDFKTNEEIINIKFYSNIINSINVCGLTGLDKLIGFMIVAELKNLLDYLQTNIIRDREWLHILGTVAKDLLSNENMISNPLKTYQKHCLKFQKILPTILDSIMRIGQLQIIRKQIFFELEVSCKLNARNLYDCLDTMNKAVLNEIKAHFRDTDHKPYPSSDNPLLPELSKMLDWAGNGNPYSKIYITTNTTQYISLITFLLTICQFSRLHFDKNLALLMWKKIGDPVDGAPLYIGCQTFLKQFHPDITTQYFEYLAQYLKCIINHCCKSIEKLEIPNEYYVAQFYVERFMFVAEINQQVFLEMVPHFLTDTFEHIKNLSIK
;
A
#
# COMPACT_ATOMS: atom_id res chain seq x y z
N MET A 1 36.55 -30.01 -16.64
CA MET A 1 35.25 -29.30 -16.74
C MET A 1 34.90 -28.90 -18.17
N PHE A 2 35.72 -28.18 -18.94
CA PHE A 2 35.40 -27.78 -20.33
C PHE A 2 35.20 -28.92 -21.37
N LEU A 3 35.29 -30.19 -20.96
CA LEU A 3 35.06 -31.35 -21.81
C LEU A 3 33.58 -31.75 -21.83
N THR A 4 32.80 -31.41 -20.79
CA THR A 4 31.36 -31.65 -20.73
C THR A 4 30.58 -30.40 -21.12
N ILE A 5 29.38 -30.57 -21.70
CA ILE A 5 28.51 -29.45 -22.10
C ILE A 5 28.17 -28.59 -20.88
N GLU A 6 27.79 -29.23 -19.77
CA GLU A 6 27.47 -28.58 -18.50
C GLU A 6 28.66 -27.79 -17.94
N GLY A 7 29.86 -28.36 -17.97
CA GLY A 7 31.06 -27.70 -17.47
C GLY A 7 31.46 -26.48 -18.29
N LYS A 8 31.20 -26.48 -19.61
CA LYS A 8 31.36 -25.28 -20.46
C LYS A 8 30.37 -24.19 -20.06
N GLN A 9 29.09 -24.53 -19.90
CA GLN A 9 28.05 -23.57 -19.51
C GLN A 9 28.36 -22.93 -18.15
N LEU A 10 28.58 -23.72 -17.11
CA LEU A 10 28.79 -23.24 -15.74
C LEU A 10 30.03 -22.35 -15.59
N LEU A 11 31.13 -22.68 -16.27
CA LEU A 11 32.34 -21.85 -16.21
C LEU A 11 32.18 -20.53 -16.97
N CYS A 12 31.42 -20.52 -18.08
CA CYS A 12 31.11 -19.28 -18.79
C CYS A 12 30.17 -18.39 -17.97
N GLU A 13 29.11 -18.96 -17.41
CA GLU A 13 28.15 -18.24 -16.57
C GLU A 13 28.77 -17.70 -15.29
N SER A 14 29.65 -18.45 -14.62
CA SER A 14 30.27 -17.98 -13.38
C SER A 14 31.13 -16.73 -13.61
N LEU A 15 31.97 -16.69 -14.65
CA LEU A 15 32.75 -15.49 -14.99
C LEU A 15 31.84 -14.32 -15.38
N TYR A 16 30.79 -14.60 -16.16
CA TYR A 16 29.82 -13.61 -16.58
C TYR A 16 29.04 -13.01 -15.40
N LEU A 17 28.43 -13.83 -14.54
CA LEU A 17 27.65 -13.39 -13.37
C LEU A 17 28.52 -12.58 -12.42
N TYR A 18 29.79 -12.95 -12.28
CA TYR A 18 30.72 -12.20 -11.46
C TYR A 18 30.97 -10.79 -12.01
N GLY A 19 31.12 -10.65 -13.33
CA GLY A 19 31.17 -9.34 -14.00
C GLY A 19 29.85 -8.56 -13.94
N VAL A 20 28.71 -9.24 -14.04
CA VAL A 20 27.39 -8.63 -13.88
C VAL A 20 27.21 -8.05 -12.48
N ILE A 21 27.59 -8.79 -11.43
CA ILE A 21 27.54 -8.31 -10.04
C ILE A 21 28.32 -7.00 -9.89
N LEU A 22 29.54 -6.93 -10.45
CA LEU A 22 30.32 -5.69 -10.44
C LEU A 22 29.55 -4.55 -11.10
N LEU A 23 29.07 -4.75 -12.33
CA LEU A 23 28.32 -3.73 -13.07
C LEU A 23 27.06 -3.28 -12.31
N LEU A 24 26.23 -4.20 -11.82
CA LEU A 24 24.97 -3.88 -11.16
C LEU A 24 25.16 -3.18 -9.81
N ILE A 25 26.16 -3.58 -9.01
CA ILE A 25 26.48 -2.89 -7.76
C ILE A 25 26.84 -1.42 -8.01
N ASP A 26 27.62 -1.16 -9.07
CA ASP A 26 28.06 0.18 -9.45
C ASP A 26 26.91 1.06 -9.97
N ILE A 27 25.91 0.46 -10.62
CA ILE A 27 24.69 1.14 -11.10
C ILE A 27 23.76 1.47 -9.95
N TYR A 28 23.38 0.47 -9.15
CA TYR A 28 22.28 0.61 -8.19
C TYR A 28 22.71 1.26 -6.88
N ILE A 29 23.99 1.16 -6.51
CA ILE A 29 24.48 1.73 -5.25
C ILE A 29 25.62 2.69 -5.58
N GLU A 30 25.31 3.99 -5.52
CA GLU A 30 26.28 5.05 -5.76
C GLU A 30 27.51 4.88 -4.85
N GLY A 31 28.71 5.21 -5.35
CA GLY A 31 29.98 4.99 -4.63
C GLY A 31 29.99 5.59 -3.22
N ILE A 32 29.48 6.81 -3.06
CA ILE A 32 29.41 7.48 -1.75
C ILE A 32 28.49 6.72 -0.78
N ILE A 33 27.37 6.18 -1.28
CA ILE A 33 26.43 5.41 -0.47
C ILE A 33 27.07 4.09 -0.05
N ARG A 34 27.75 3.37 -0.96
CA ARG A 34 28.50 2.14 -0.65
C ARG A 34 29.52 2.37 0.46
N GLU A 35 30.34 3.41 0.33
CA GLU A 35 31.35 3.74 1.32
C GLU A 35 30.73 4.07 2.69
N ARG A 36 29.63 4.85 2.72
CA ARG A 36 28.90 5.17 3.97
C ARG A 36 28.27 3.96 4.62
N LEU A 37 27.70 3.03 3.84
CA LEU A 37 27.12 1.79 4.34
C LEU A 37 28.18 0.90 5.00
N LEU A 38 29.36 0.78 4.38
CA LEU A 38 30.49 0.05 4.95
C LEU A 38 30.94 0.67 6.28
N VAL A 39 31.07 1.99 6.35
CA VAL A 39 31.43 2.69 7.59
C VAL A 39 30.36 2.52 8.67
N ALA A 40 29.07 2.61 8.31
CA ALA A 40 27.96 2.43 9.25
C ALA A 40 27.93 0.99 9.81
N TYR A 41 28.08 -0.02 8.95
CA TYR A 41 28.15 -1.42 9.33
C TYR A 41 29.33 -1.69 10.25
N HIS A 42 30.52 -1.18 9.90
CA HIS A 42 31.72 -1.30 10.74
C HIS A 42 31.52 -0.66 12.12
N ARG A 43 30.87 0.51 12.20
CA ARG A 43 30.60 1.18 13.48
C ARG A 43 29.58 0.43 14.35
N TYR A 44 28.57 -0.16 13.73
CA TYR A 44 27.51 -0.89 14.43
C TYR A 44 28.01 -2.23 15.00
N ASN A 45 28.81 -2.97 14.24
CA ASN A 45 29.31 -4.30 14.63
C ASN A 45 30.68 -4.30 15.31
N ALA A 46 31.24 -3.13 15.66
CA ALA A 46 32.61 -2.96 16.15
C ALA A 46 32.98 -3.81 17.39
N GLN A 47 32.01 -4.40 18.10
CA GLN A 47 32.24 -5.22 19.30
C GLN A 47 32.38 -6.73 19.02
N GLU A 48 31.98 -7.24 17.85
CA GLU A 48 32.04 -8.67 17.50
C GLU A 48 33.18 -9.05 16.52
N TYR A 49 33.99 -8.07 16.09
CA TYR A 49 35.05 -8.30 15.11
C TYR A 49 36.31 -8.93 15.72
N ASN A 50 36.35 -10.27 15.72
CA ASN A 50 37.62 -11.00 15.72
C ASN A 50 38.31 -10.91 14.34
N SER A 51 39.63 -10.94 14.34
CA SER A 51 40.60 -10.52 13.32
C SER A 51 40.64 -11.27 11.98
N GLU A 52 39.59 -11.97 11.56
CA GLU A 52 39.57 -12.79 10.33
C GLU A 52 38.67 -12.27 9.20
N ASN A 53 37.98 -11.14 9.38
CA ASN A 53 37.07 -10.62 8.35
C ASN A 53 37.81 -9.75 7.30
N PRO A 54 37.71 -10.02 5.98
CA PRO A 54 38.46 -9.33 4.91
C PRO A 54 37.85 -7.97 4.54
N ILE A 55 37.67 -7.08 5.53
CA ILE A 55 37.03 -5.78 5.33
C ILE A 55 37.82 -4.87 4.38
N ASP A 56 39.14 -4.96 4.37
CA ASP A 56 40.00 -4.20 3.45
C ASP A 56 39.76 -4.59 1.99
N ASP A 57 39.53 -5.87 1.72
CA ASP A 57 39.27 -6.35 0.36
C ASP A 57 37.86 -5.99 -0.10
N ILE A 58 36.87 -6.02 0.81
CA ILE A 58 35.52 -5.52 0.55
C ILE A 58 35.55 -4.00 0.27
N CYS A 59 36.32 -3.23 1.06
CA CYS A 59 36.51 -1.80 0.85
C CYS A 59 37.20 -1.51 -0.49
N LYS A 60 38.26 -2.25 -0.85
CA LYS A 60 38.92 -2.11 -2.17
C LYS A 60 37.95 -2.40 -3.31
N LEU A 61 37.12 -3.43 -3.18
CA LEU A 61 36.14 -3.82 -4.18
C LEU A 61 35.07 -2.75 -4.37
N LEU A 62 34.45 -2.30 -3.29
CA LEU A 62 33.28 -1.40 -3.28
C LEU A 62 33.62 0.09 -3.30
N ARG A 63 34.91 0.44 -3.28
CA ARG A 63 35.38 1.83 -3.39
C ARG A 63 34.78 2.50 -4.63
N SER A 64 34.42 3.77 -4.48
CA SER A 64 33.93 4.61 -5.58
C SER A 64 34.78 4.43 -6.86
N THR A 65 34.09 4.22 -7.97
CA THR A 65 34.66 4.08 -9.33
C THR A 65 34.66 5.41 -10.09
N LYS A 66 33.78 6.33 -9.69
CA LYS A 66 33.64 7.70 -10.22
C LYS A 66 34.28 8.70 -9.25
N GLU A 67 35.52 9.09 -9.49
CA GLU A 67 36.04 10.35 -8.92
C GLU A 67 35.31 11.50 -9.65
N ASN A 68 34.64 12.36 -8.89
CA ASN A 68 33.89 13.53 -9.34
C ASN A 68 34.67 14.36 -10.38
N SER A 69 34.36 14.28 -11.69
CA SER A 69 34.40 15.39 -12.68
C SER A 69 34.44 14.93 -14.16
N VAL A 70 33.42 15.32 -14.93
CA VAL A 70 33.42 15.93 -16.30
C VAL A 70 34.24 15.31 -17.46
N LYS A 71 35.06 14.27 -17.30
CA LYS A 71 35.64 13.51 -18.42
C LYS A 71 35.74 12.05 -18.04
N SER A 72 35.02 11.19 -18.77
CA SER A 72 35.19 9.73 -18.75
C SER A 72 36.69 9.39 -18.68
N THR A 73 37.13 8.83 -17.56
CA THR A 73 38.52 8.39 -17.43
C THR A 73 38.71 7.19 -18.35
N SER A 74 39.82 7.16 -19.08
CA SER A 74 40.16 6.21 -20.16
C SER A 74 40.29 4.73 -19.75
N SER A 75 39.71 4.32 -18.62
CA SER A 75 40.03 3.05 -17.96
C SER A 75 38.86 2.37 -17.22
N TYR A 76 37.64 2.89 -17.31
CA TYR A 76 36.42 2.19 -16.86
C TYR A 76 35.80 1.42 -18.05
N PRO A 77 35.30 0.18 -17.87
CA PRO A 77 35.24 -0.60 -16.63
C PRO A 77 36.50 -1.46 -16.35
N GLU A 78 37.55 -1.38 -17.17
CA GLU A 78 38.73 -2.26 -17.06
C GLU A 78 39.40 -2.26 -15.68
N LYS A 79 39.67 -1.08 -15.10
CA LYS A 79 40.30 -0.96 -13.77
C LYS A 79 39.40 -1.49 -12.67
N TYR A 80 38.10 -1.40 -12.85
CA TYR A 80 37.13 -1.91 -11.89
C TYR A 80 37.09 -3.44 -11.92
N PHE A 81 37.06 -4.05 -13.11
CA PHE A 81 37.11 -5.50 -13.29
C PHE A 81 38.45 -6.10 -12.82
N LYS A 82 39.57 -5.37 -12.96
CA LYS A 82 40.89 -5.77 -12.42
C LYS A 82 40.94 -5.85 -10.90
N ARG A 83 40.00 -5.25 -10.17
CA ARG A 83 39.97 -5.33 -8.69
C ARG A 83 39.72 -6.76 -8.21
N VAL A 84 39.20 -7.63 -9.07
CA VAL A 84 39.08 -9.04 -8.75
C VAL A 84 40.10 -9.85 -9.55
N PRO A 85 41.02 -10.53 -8.86
CA PRO A 85 41.96 -11.43 -9.52
C PRO A 85 41.24 -12.71 -9.96
N VAL A 86 41.13 -12.91 -11.28
CA VAL A 86 40.66 -14.16 -11.89
C VAL A 86 41.79 -14.77 -12.72
N ASN A 87 41.91 -16.09 -12.70
CA ASN A 87 42.95 -16.81 -13.44
C ASN A 87 42.88 -16.52 -14.95
N THR A 88 43.99 -16.07 -15.54
CA THR A 88 44.07 -15.67 -16.95
C THR A 88 43.83 -16.83 -17.93
N ASN A 89 44.22 -18.06 -17.56
CA ASN A 89 43.95 -19.25 -18.36
C ASN A 89 42.45 -19.55 -18.42
N LEU A 90 41.74 -19.39 -17.30
CA LEU A 90 40.29 -19.56 -17.25
C LEU A 90 39.60 -18.53 -18.16
N ILE A 91 39.97 -17.25 -18.06
CA ILE A 91 39.41 -16.18 -18.90
C ILE A 91 39.63 -16.50 -20.39
N ASN A 92 40.85 -16.92 -20.77
CA ASN A 92 41.15 -17.28 -22.15
C ASN A 92 40.33 -18.48 -22.65
N MET A 93 40.14 -19.51 -21.82
CA MET A 93 39.32 -20.66 -22.17
C MET A 93 37.84 -20.28 -22.31
N VAL A 94 37.29 -19.47 -21.40
CA VAL A 94 35.89 -19.00 -21.46
C VAL A 94 35.66 -18.15 -22.71
N VAL A 95 36.49 -17.14 -22.97
CA VAL A 95 36.36 -16.29 -24.16
C VAL A 95 36.52 -17.11 -25.45
N GLY A 96 37.44 -18.07 -25.48
CA GLY A 96 37.61 -18.98 -26.61
C GLY A 96 36.35 -19.82 -26.87
N ARG A 97 35.77 -20.41 -25.83
CA ARG A 97 34.55 -21.25 -25.94
C ARG A 97 33.32 -20.44 -26.31
N LEU A 98 33.13 -19.26 -25.72
CA LEU A 98 32.04 -18.33 -26.06
C LEU A 98 32.14 -17.83 -27.50
N ARG A 99 33.33 -17.89 -28.13
CA ARG A 99 33.48 -17.55 -29.55
C ARG A 99 33.20 -18.74 -30.47
N SER A 100 33.71 -19.94 -30.15
CA SER A 100 33.66 -21.08 -31.06
C SER A 100 32.38 -21.91 -30.97
N ASP A 101 31.88 -22.16 -29.76
CA ASP A 101 30.83 -23.15 -29.49
C ASP A 101 29.45 -22.45 -29.39
N ASP A 102 28.36 -23.16 -29.69
CA ASP A 102 27.00 -22.78 -29.28
C ASP A 102 26.73 -23.45 -27.92
N ILE A 103 27.00 -22.74 -26.83
CA ILE A 103 27.02 -23.35 -25.49
C ILE A 103 25.62 -23.77 -25.00
N TYR A 104 24.55 -23.25 -25.60
CA TYR A 104 23.16 -23.56 -25.24
C TYR A 104 22.41 -24.34 -26.34
N ASN A 105 23.07 -24.68 -27.45
CA ASN A 105 22.46 -25.29 -28.64
C ASN A 105 21.23 -24.51 -29.17
N GLN A 106 21.21 -23.18 -28.99
CA GLN A 106 20.07 -22.33 -29.34
C GLN A 106 19.86 -22.22 -30.86
N LEU A 107 20.88 -22.49 -31.68
CA LEU A 107 20.75 -22.49 -33.14
C LEU A 107 19.76 -23.57 -33.64
N SER A 108 19.57 -24.65 -32.89
CA SER A 108 18.58 -25.69 -33.23
C SER A 108 17.13 -25.16 -33.15
N SER A 109 16.85 -24.28 -32.17
CA SER A 109 15.56 -23.61 -32.02
C SER A 109 15.36 -22.46 -33.02
N TYR A 110 16.42 -22.00 -33.70
CA TYR A 110 16.40 -20.92 -34.70
C TYR A 110 17.05 -21.37 -36.03
N PRO A 111 16.33 -22.14 -36.87
CA PRO A 111 16.88 -22.71 -38.10
C PRO A 111 17.17 -21.70 -39.20
N ASN A 112 16.58 -20.50 -39.15
CA ASN A 112 16.84 -19.45 -40.14
C ASN A 112 18.18 -18.75 -39.85
N PRO A 113 19.15 -18.72 -40.79
CA PRO A 113 20.44 -18.06 -40.60
C PRO A 113 20.34 -16.59 -40.20
N ASP A 114 19.31 -15.88 -40.69
CA ASP A 114 19.08 -14.46 -40.37
C ASP A 114 18.76 -14.22 -38.88
N HIS A 115 18.40 -15.26 -38.13
CA HIS A 115 18.08 -15.17 -36.71
C HIS A 115 19.31 -15.42 -35.81
N ARG A 116 20.49 -15.64 -36.39
CA ARG A 116 21.70 -16.05 -35.66
C ARG A 116 22.08 -15.11 -34.52
N SER A 117 22.07 -13.79 -34.76
CA SER A 117 22.44 -12.78 -33.76
C SER A 117 21.51 -12.81 -32.54
N ILE A 118 20.23 -13.10 -32.76
CA ILE A 118 19.21 -13.22 -31.71
C ILE A 118 19.31 -14.57 -31.00
N ALA A 119 19.47 -15.66 -31.76
CA ALA A 119 19.67 -17.00 -31.24
C ALA A 119 20.90 -17.09 -30.33
N LEU A 120 21.94 -16.28 -30.57
CA LEU A 120 23.15 -16.25 -29.76
C LEU A 120 23.19 -15.04 -28.81
N ALA A 121 22.09 -14.30 -28.63
CA ALA A 121 22.14 -13.02 -27.91
C ALA A 121 22.50 -13.16 -26.42
N GLY A 122 22.07 -14.24 -25.74
CA GLY A 122 22.48 -14.50 -24.36
C GLY A 122 23.99 -14.79 -24.27
N GLN A 123 24.52 -15.57 -25.20
CA GLN A 123 25.95 -15.84 -25.32
C GLN A 123 26.75 -14.57 -25.68
N ALA A 124 26.19 -13.71 -26.52
CA ALA A 124 26.77 -12.42 -26.88
C ALA A 124 26.90 -11.50 -25.65
N ALA A 125 25.87 -11.48 -24.79
CA ALA A 125 25.91 -10.73 -23.52
C ALA A 125 26.98 -11.27 -22.57
N MET A 126 27.11 -12.60 -22.45
CA MET A 126 28.18 -13.24 -21.66
C MET A 126 29.56 -12.85 -22.19
N LEU A 127 29.76 -12.92 -23.51
CA LEU A 127 31.01 -12.57 -24.15
C LEU A 127 31.33 -11.08 -23.94
N PHE A 128 30.36 -10.19 -24.10
CA PHE A 128 30.51 -8.75 -23.87
C PHE A 128 31.08 -8.45 -22.47
N VAL A 129 30.50 -9.04 -21.41
CA VAL A 129 30.97 -8.83 -20.03
C VAL A 129 32.33 -9.49 -19.81
N CYS A 130 32.53 -10.71 -20.30
CA CYS A 130 33.78 -11.45 -20.15
C CYS A 130 34.98 -10.75 -20.81
N LEU A 131 34.77 -9.99 -21.88
CA LEU A 131 35.81 -9.22 -22.55
C LEU A 131 36.42 -8.13 -21.65
N PHE A 132 35.70 -7.62 -20.64
CA PHE A 132 36.25 -6.66 -19.69
C PHE A 132 37.29 -7.28 -18.73
N PHE A 133 37.25 -8.60 -18.52
CA PHE A 133 38.33 -9.33 -17.85
C PHE A 133 39.56 -9.55 -18.75
N LYS A 134 39.43 -9.33 -20.08
CA LYS A 134 40.52 -9.41 -21.06
C LYS A 134 40.63 -8.13 -21.93
N PRO A 135 41.00 -6.97 -21.35
CA PRO A 135 41.04 -5.69 -22.08
C PRO A 135 41.96 -5.67 -23.31
N LYS A 136 42.99 -6.51 -23.33
CA LYS A 136 43.91 -6.66 -24.47
C LYS A 136 43.16 -6.96 -25.77
N THR A 137 42.13 -7.81 -25.71
CA THR A 137 41.31 -8.16 -26.87
C THR A 137 40.56 -6.94 -27.41
N LEU A 138 40.02 -6.09 -26.53
CA LEU A 138 39.27 -4.89 -26.91
C LEU A 138 40.15 -3.80 -27.56
N HIS A 139 41.41 -3.66 -27.16
CA HIS A 139 42.33 -2.64 -27.68
C HIS A 139 43.20 -3.09 -28.87
N GLU A 140 43.75 -4.30 -28.83
CA GLU A 140 44.86 -4.72 -29.70
C GLU A 140 44.49 -5.83 -30.70
N GLU A 141 43.51 -6.69 -30.39
CA GLU A 141 43.21 -7.89 -31.20
C GLU A 141 42.13 -7.63 -32.27
N PHE A 142 42.48 -6.85 -33.31
CA PHE A 142 41.55 -6.43 -34.39
C PHE A 142 40.85 -7.59 -35.12
N SER A 143 41.56 -8.66 -35.46
CA SER A 143 40.98 -9.82 -36.16
C SER A 143 39.95 -10.56 -35.31
N ILE A 144 40.25 -10.74 -34.03
CA ILE A 144 39.37 -11.38 -33.06
C ILE A 144 38.12 -10.54 -32.85
N MET A 145 38.26 -9.23 -32.65
CA MET A 145 37.10 -8.34 -32.47
C MET A 145 36.22 -8.28 -33.72
N ARG A 146 36.80 -8.33 -34.92
CA ARG A 146 36.04 -8.41 -36.18
C ARG A 146 35.19 -9.68 -36.23
N GLU A 147 35.78 -10.84 -35.95
CA GLU A 147 35.05 -12.11 -35.91
C GLU A 147 33.90 -12.08 -34.88
N ILE A 148 34.14 -11.51 -33.69
CA ILE A 148 33.11 -11.37 -32.65
C ILE A 148 31.96 -10.49 -33.14
N VAL A 149 32.26 -9.32 -33.71
CA VAL A 149 31.23 -8.38 -34.20
C VAL A 149 30.46 -8.97 -35.35
N ASP A 150 31.13 -9.57 -36.33
CA ASP A 150 30.48 -10.17 -37.51
C ASP A 150 29.57 -11.35 -37.11
N LYS A 151 29.92 -12.09 -36.05
CA LYS A 151 29.13 -13.24 -35.56
C LYS A 151 27.93 -12.82 -34.71
N PHE A 152 28.13 -11.93 -33.73
CA PHE A 152 27.15 -11.64 -32.68
C PHE A 152 26.45 -10.28 -32.81
N PHE A 153 27.08 -9.30 -33.48
CA PHE A 153 26.65 -7.89 -33.51
C PHE A 153 26.56 -7.34 -34.95
N SER A 154 26.18 -8.19 -35.90
CA SER A 154 26.01 -7.83 -37.31
C SER A 154 24.82 -6.89 -37.54
N ASP A 155 23.72 -7.14 -36.85
CA ASP A 155 22.41 -6.48 -37.00
C ASP A 155 21.74 -6.16 -35.65
N ASN A 156 22.47 -6.39 -34.55
CA ASN A 156 22.06 -6.11 -33.19
C ASN A 156 23.17 -5.35 -32.44
N TRP A 157 22.93 -4.09 -32.11
CA TRP A 157 23.91 -3.20 -31.45
C TRP A 157 23.57 -2.91 -29.99
N VAL A 158 22.41 -3.38 -29.52
CA VAL A 158 21.97 -3.18 -28.13
C VAL A 158 21.93 -4.53 -27.43
N VAL A 159 22.67 -4.64 -26.33
CA VAL A 159 22.88 -5.89 -25.61
C VAL A 159 22.13 -5.86 -24.29
N ASN A 160 21.29 -6.87 -24.05
CA ASN A 160 20.71 -7.12 -22.74
C ASN A 160 21.75 -7.83 -21.87
N VAL A 161 22.41 -7.09 -20.98
CA VAL A 161 23.44 -7.62 -20.10
C VAL A 161 22.84 -8.55 -19.06
N TYR A 162 21.78 -8.13 -18.37
CA TYR A 162 21.09 -8.95 -17.37
C TYR A 162 19.71 -8.34 -17.05
N MET A 163 18.63 -9.12 -17.10
CA MET A 163 17.27 -8.70 -16.69
C MET A 163 16.84 -7.31 -17.19
N GLY A 164 16.97 -7.05 -18.49
CA GLY A 164 16.57 -5.80 -19.14
C GLY A 164 17.57 -4.66 -18.97
N VAL A 165 18.68 -4.86 -18.26
CA VAL A 165 19.79 -3.89 -18.21
C VAL A 165 20.48 -3.89 -19.56
N THR A 166 20.15 -2.89 -20.40
CA THR A 166 20.68 -2.80 -21.76
C THR A 166 21.85 -1.82 -21.88
N ILE A 167 22.74 -2.14 -22.83
CA ILE A 167 23.88 -1.33 -23.23
C ILE A 167 23.86 -1.13 -24.74
N ASN A 168 24.16 0.08 -25.18
CA ASN A 168 24.54 0.33 -26.56
C ASN A 168 26.05 0.07 -26.77
N ILE A 169 26.39 -0.92 -27.60
CA ILE A 169 27.81 -1.28 -27.84
C ILE A 169 28.57 -0.17 -28.56
N ILE A 170 27.86 0.67 -29.33
CA ILE A 170 28.45 1.79 -30.07
C ILE A 170 29.10 2.79 -29.09
N ASP A 171 28.43 3.02 -27.96
CA ASP A 171 28.87 3.94 -26.92
C ASP A 171 29.86 3.26 -25.98
N SER A 172 29.52 2.06 -25.48
CA SER A 172 30.37 1.36 -24.49
C SER A 172 31.74 0.95 -25.02
N TRP A 173 31.86 0.70 -26.33
CA TRP A 173 33.14 0.34 -26.96
C TRP A 173 33.85 1.51 -27.65
N GLU A 174 33.38 2.74 -27.49
CA GLU A 174 33.98 3.91 -28.15
C GLU A 174 35.45 4.13 -27.74
N VAL A 175 35.81 3.76 -26.51
CA VAL A 175 37.17 3.91 -25.95
C VAL A 175 38.15 2.81 -26.38
N PHE A 176 37.65 1.71 -26.96
CA PHE A 176 38.45 0.52 -27.31
C PHE A 176 38.75 0.48 -28.81
N LYS A 177 40.02 0.61 -29.21
CA LYS A 177 40.41 0.78 -30.63
C LYS A 177 39.99 -0.38 -31.53
N ALA A 178 40.30 -1.63 -31.15
CA ALA A 178 39.96 -2.80 -31.96
C ALA A 178 38.45 -3.03 -32.02
N ALA A 179 37.75 -2.90 -30.88
CA ALA A 179 36.29 -3.06 -30.81
C ALA A 179 35.54 -1.98 -31.60
N LYS A 180 35.92 -0.70 -31.45
CA LYS A 180 35.36 0.43 -32.22
C LYS A 180 35.52 0.23 -33.72
N THR A 181 36.69 -0.23 -34.15
CA THR A 181 36.97 -0.48 -35.58
C THR A 181 36.10 -1.60 -36.12
N ALA A 182 35.89 -2.67 -35.35
CA ALA A 182 35.03 -3.77 -35.73
C ALA A 182 33.55 -3.34 -35.82
N VAL A 183 33.01 -2.64 -34.81
CA VAL A 183 31.61 -2.15 -34.82
C VAL A 183 31.37 -1.18 -35.97
N ASN A 184 32.31 -0.27 -36.27
CA ASN A 184 32.16 0.68 -37.37
C ASN A 184 31.90 0.03 -38.73
N ASN A 185 32.30 -1.24 -38.93
CA ASN A 185 32.06 -1.96 -40.17
C ASN A 185 30.59 -2.38 -40.33
N THR A 186 29.83 -2.53 -39.24
CA THR A 186 28.42 -2.97 -39.25
C THR A 186 27.41 -1.82 -39.12
N ILE A 187 27.88 -0.61 -38.81
CA ILE A 187 27.03 0.58 -38.67
C ILE A 187 27.15 1.54 -39.86
N GLN A 188 27.23 0.98 -41.07
CA GLN A 188 27.22 1.80 -42.30
C GLN A 188 25.81 2.31 -42.58
N ALA A 189 25.67 3.58 -42.94
CA ALA A 189 24.36 4.22 -43.12
C ALA A 189 23.47 3.49 -44.15
N ALA A 190 24.04 2.96 -45.24
CA ALA A 190 23.27 2.22 -46.24
C ALA A 190 22.71 0.90 -45.70
N GLU A 191 23.48 0.17 -44.90
CA GLU A 191 23.11 -1.11 -44.28
C GLU A 191 22.05 -0.90 -43.18
N ILE A 192 22.19 0.15 -42.37
CA ILE A 192 21.20 0.50 -41.35
C ILE A 192 19.85 0.85 -42.01
N SER A 193 19.86 1.66 -43.08
CA SER A 193 18.63 2.03 -43.78
C SER A 193 17.95 0.83 -44.44
N SER A 194 18.71 -0.07 -45.07
CA SER A 194 18.13 -1.26 -45.70
C SER A 194 17.55 -2.23 -44.68
N LEU A 195 18.24 -2.44 -43.56
CA LEU A 195 17.76 -3.26 -42.44
C LEU A 195 16.47 -2.68 -41.84
N ALA A 196 16.46 -1.39 -41.50
CA ALA A 196 15.30 -0.72 -40.91
C ALA A 196 14.07 -0.75 -41.84
N SER A 197 14.27 -0.52 -43.14
CA SER A 197 13.20 -0.59 -44.15
C SER A 197 12.64 -2.01 -44.29
N SER A 198 13.50 -3.02 -44.28
CA SER A 198 13.10 -4.43 -44.31
C SER A 198 12.22 -4.79 -43.10
N ARG A 199 12.62 -4.35 -41.89
CA ARG A 199 11.86 -4.58 -40.64
C ARG A 199 10.50 -3.89 -40.65
N ALA A 200 10.38 -2.71 -41.27
CA ALA A 200 9.09 -2.04 -41.43
C ALA A 200 8.11 -2.86 -42.31
N GLY A 201 8.61 -3.48 -43.39
CA GLY A 201 7.82 -4.39 -44.23
C GLY A 201 7.40 -5.66 -43.48
N ASP A 202 8.34 -6.26 -42.72
CA ASP A 202 8.08 -7.42 -41.88
C ASP A 202 6.98 -7.15 -40.83
N LEU A 203 6.99 -5.95 -40.22
CA LEU A 203 6.01 -5.56 -39.20
C LEU A 203 4.57 -5.67 -39.68
N GLN A 204 4.26 -5.09 -40.85
CA GLN A 204 2.91 -5.13 -41.39
C GLN A 204 2.49 -6.55 -41.79
N LYS A 205 3.40 -7.29 -42.44
CA LYS A 205 3.16 -8.66 -42.90
C LYS A 205 2.91 -9.62 -41.74
N ILE A 206 3.83 -9.66 -40.77
CA ILE A 206 3.79 -10.59 -39.64
C ILE A 206 2.58 -10.30 -38.75
N THR A 207 2.31 -9.03 -38.44
CA THR A 207 1.14 -8.66 -37.62
C THR A 207 -0.17 -9.08 -38.29
N GLY A 208 -0.27 -8.92 -39.62
CA GLY A 208 -1.41 -9.41 -40.39
C GLY A 208 -1.56 -10.94 -40.40
N GLU A 209 -0.45 -11.68 -40.51
CA GLU A 209 -0.44 -13.14 -40.44
C GLU A 209 -0.84 -13.66 -39.05
N ILE A 210 -0.37 -13.02 -37.97
CA ILE A 210 -0.75 -13.35 -36.60
C ILE A 210 -2.26 -13.14 -36.39
N LYS A 211 -2.80 -11.99 -36.80
CA LYS A 211 -4.25 -11.70 -36.66
C LYS A 211 -5.10 -12.71 -37.43
N LYS A 212 -4.69 -13.10 -38.64
CA LYS A 212 -5.36 -14.17 -39.42
C LYS A 212 -5.31 -15.53 -38.71
N MET A 213 -4.21 -15.85 -38.04
CA MET A 213 -4.08 -17.08 -37.26
C MET A 213 -4.96 -17.05 -36.01
N LEU A 214 -4.95 -15.95 -35.26
CA LEU A 214 -5.77 -15.78 -34.06
C LEU A 214 -7.27 -15.87 -34.35
N GLY A 215 -7.71 -15.31 -35.48
CA GLY A 215 -9.10 -15.36 -35.94
C GLY A 215 -9.56 -16.72 -36.51
N ASN A 216 -8.66 -17.70 -36.67
CA ASN A 216 -9.04 -19.02 -37.16
C ASN A 216 -9.70 -19.86 -36.04
N PRO A 217 -10.93 -20.36 -36.21
CA PRO A 217 -11.59 -21.18 -35.19
C PRO A 217 -10.92 -22.56 -35.00
N ASN A 218 -10.19 -23.07 -36.00
CA ASN A 218 -9.58 -24.42 -36.00
C ASN A 218 -8.05 -24.37 -35.94
N ILE A 219 -7.49 -23.59 -35.02
CA ILE A 219 -6.03 -23.50 -34.81
C ILE A 219 -5.42 -24.87 -34.49
N GLU A 220 -6.09 -25.69 -33.69
CA GLU A 220 -5.64 -27.04 -33.32
C GLU A 220 -5.34 -27.90 -34.55
N LYS A 221 -6.26 -27.92 -35.53
CA LYS A 221 -6.07 -28.67 -36.78
C LYS A 221 -4.87 -28.14 -37.58
N LYS A 222 -4.69 -26.82 -37.64
CA LYS A 222 -3.57 -26.22 -38.35
C LYS A 222 -2.22 -26.50 -37.68
N ILE A 223 -2.18 -26.59 -36.35
CA ILE A 223 -1.01 -27.03 -35.58
C ILE A 223 -0.67 -28.49 -35.93
N LEU A 224 -1.65 -29.39 -35.94
CA LEU A 224 -1.46 -30.80 -36.31
C LEU A 224 -1.06 -30.99 -37.78
N ASP A 225 -1.53 -30.12 -38.67
CA ASP A 225 -1.25 -30.19 -40.11
C ASP A 225 0.12 -29.60 -40.48
N ASN A 226 0.52 -28.48 -39.85
CA ASN A 226 1.77 -27.79 -40.20
C ASN A 226 2.37 -26.98 -39.03
N ILE A 227 2.89 -27.68 -38.03
CA ILE A 227 3.58 -27.08 -36.87
C ILE A 227 4.76 -26.18 -37.28
N ASN A 228 5.51 -26.55 -38.32
CA ASN A 228 6.69 -25.81 -38.76
C ASN A 228 6.33 -24.39 -39.20
N SER A 229 5.22 -24.22 -39.92
CA SER A 229 4.74 -22.88 -40.32
C SER A 229 4.38 -22.01 -39.11
N VAL A 230 3.73 -22.58 -38.09
CA VAL A 230 3.32 -21.88 -36.87
C VAL A 230 4.56 -21.48 -36.07
N MET A 231 5.50 -22.40 -35.89
CA MET A 231 6.76 -22.14 -35.18
C MET A 231 7.62 -21.09 -35.88
N ASN A 232 7.65 -21.08 -37.22
CA ASN A 232 8.34 -20.04 -37.97
C ASN A 232 7.72 -18.66 -37.76
N LEU A 233 6.39 -18.57 -37.72
CA LEU A 233 5.71 -17.31 -37.38
C LEU A 233 6.04 -16.86 -35.95
N CYS A 234 6.03 -17.77 -34.96
CA CYS A 234 6.44 -17.49 -33.59
C CYS A 234 7.87 -16.95 -33.49
N ARG A 235 8.81 -17.53 -34.26
CA ARG A 235 10.20 -17.05 -34.31
C ARG A 235 10.27 -15.65 -34.89
N ASN A 236 9.65 -15.44 -36.05
CA ASN A 236 9.70 -14.18 -36.77
C ASN A 236 9.13 -13.03 -35.93
N CYS A 237 8.01 -13.24 -35.23
CA CYS A 237 7.40 -12.20 -34.42
C CYS A 237 8.23 -11.84 -33.18
N ASN A 238 8.81 -12.82 -32.48
CA ASN A 238 9.69 -12.56 -31.33
C ASN A 238 11.01 -11.89 -31.74
N VAL A 239 11.59 -12.33 -32.85
CA VAL A 239 12.78 -11.72 -33.45
C VAL A 239 12.53 -10.24 -33.76
N LEU A 240 11.42 -9.96 -34.44
CA LEU A 240 11.04 -8.61 -34.80
C LEU A 240 10.75 -7.73 -33.57
N LEU A 241 9.99 -8.26 -32.61
CA LEU A 241 9.62 -7.58 -31.37
C LEU A 241 10.87 -7.22 -30.56
N ARG A 242 11.81 -8.16 -30.39
CA ARG A 242 13.08 -7.93 -29.70
C ARG A 242 13.90 -6.84 -30.38
N TRP A 243 14.01 -6.89 -31.70
CA TRP A 243 14.78 -5.93 -32.46
C TRP A 243 14.23 -4.51 -32.29
N TYR A 244 12.91 -4.32 -32.44
CA TYR A 244 12.28 -3.02 -32.23
C TYR A 244 12.44 -2.53 -30.79
N LEU A 245 12.17 -3.37 -29.77
CA LEU A 245 12.25 -2.95 -28.37
C LEU A 245 13.64 -2.45 -27.98
N LEU A 246 14.69 -3.12 -28.45
CA LEU A 246 16.07 -2.78 -28.11
C LEU A 246 16.60 -1.57 -28.91
N HIS A 247 16.39 -1.54 -30.23
CA HIS A 247 16.98 -0.52 -31.11
C HIS A 247 16.22 0.80 -31.15
N THR A 248 15.00 0.83 -30.58
CA THR A 248 14.20 2.05 -30.40
C THR A 248 14.16 2.47 -28.93
N SER A 249 14.97 1.85 -28.07
CA SER A 249 15.07 2.29 -26.69
C SER A 249 15.89 3.58 -26.59
N THR A 250 15.43 4.51 -25.78
CA THR A 250 16.20 5.69 -25.36
C THR A 250 16.88 5.49 -24.00
N VAL A 251 16.50 4.43 -23.28
CA VAL A 251 16.97 4.09 -21.95
C VAL A 251 18.03 2.99 -22.05
N HIS A 252 19.26 3.32 -21.67
CA HIS A 252 20.37 2.38 -21.50
C HIS A 252 21.08 2.69 -20.19
N LEU A 253 21.03 1.77 -19.22
CA LEU A 253 21.47 2.02 -17.84
C LEU A 253 23.00 2.12 -17.68
N LEU A 254 23.76 1.59 -18.65
CA LEU A 254 25.20 1.38 -18.56
C LEU A 254 26.00 2.13 -19.65
N SER A 255 25.36 2.94 -20.50
CA SER A 255 26.03 3.73 -21.55
C SER A 255 25.47 5.15 -21.65
N GLU A 256 26.35 6.14 -21.78
CA GLU A 256 25.96 7.52 -22.07
C GLU A 256 25.63 7.68 -23.56
N ASN A 257 24.50 8.31 -23.88
CA ASN A 257 24.06 8.50 -25.27
C ASN A 257 24.98 9.50 -26.00
N THR A 258 25.94 8.98 -26.77
CA THR A 258 26.83 9.79 -27.61
C THR A 258 26.07 10.44 -28.77
N LYS A 259 26.67 11.45 -29.41
CA LYS A 259 26.07 12.05 -30.63
C LYS A 259 25.91 11.03 -31.75
N LYS A 260 26.81 10.04 -31.84
CA LYS A 260 26.82 9.04 -32.90
C LYS A 260 25.71 8.00 -32.70
N SER A 261 25.51 7.51 -31.48
CA SER A 261 24.41 6.58 -31.21
C SER A 261 23.04 7.23 -31.41
N LYS A 262 22.87 8.51 -31.04
CA LYS A 262 21.66 9.27 -31.34
C LYS A 262 21.37 9.38 -32.84
N GLN A 263 22.37 9.72 -33.65
CA GLN A 263 22.20 9.80 -35.11
C GLN A 263 21.75 8.47 -35.73
N ILE A 264 22.31 7.35 -35.26
CA ILE A 264 21.93 6.02 -35.72
C ILE A 264 20.50 5.68 -35.28
N CYS A 265 20.13 6.00 -34.03
CA CYS A 265 18.76 5.82 -33.55
C CYS A 265 17.76 6.65 -34.38
N ASP A 266 18.06 7.93 -34.65
CA ASP A 266 17.23 8.80 -35.49
C ASP A 266 17.07 8.25 -36.91
N GLN A 267 18.13 7.68 -37.47
CA GLN A 267 18.08 7.02 -38.77
C GLN A 267 17.17 5.78 -38.74
N ILE A 268 17.25 4.96 -37.69
CA ILE A 268 16.38 3.80 -37.48
C ILE A 268 14.92 4.26 -37.33
N TYR A 269 14.64 5.29 -36.54
CA TYR A 269 13.29 5.82 -36.34
C TYR A 269 12.63 6.21 -37.67
N ASN A 270 13.36 6.95 -38.51
CA ASN A 270 12.85 7.43 -39.79
C ASN A 270 12.63 6.31 -40.80
N GLN A 271 13.59 5.39 -40.94
CA GLN A 271 13.55 4.35 -41.98
C GLN A 271 12.67 3.15 -41.60
N SER A 272 12.50 2.88 -40.30
CA SER A 272 11.65 1.77 -39.81
C SER A 272 10.17 2.13 -39.70
N LEU A 273 9.79 3.38 -40.07
CA LEU A 273 8.45 3.94 -39.89
C LEU A 273 7.96 3.76 -38.45
N TYR A 274 8.81 4.08 -37.49
CA TYR A 274 8.55 3.84 -36.08
C TYR A 274 7.24 4.48 -35.64
N ASN A 275 6.35 3.65 -35.11
CA ASN A 275 5.16 4.07 -34.39
C ASN A 275 5.03 3.18 -33.15
N GLU A 276 5.02 3.82 -31.98
CA GLU A 276 4.96 3.13 -30.70
C GLU A 276 3.66 2.33 -30.52
N GLU A 277 2.54 2.79 -31.10
CA GLU A 277 1.26 2.07 -31.10
C GLU A 277 1.31 0.79 -31.93
N LEU A 278 2.02 0.80 -33.07
CA LEU A 278 2.18 -0.40 -33.91
C LEU A 278 3.05 -1.45 -33.23
N ILE A 279 4.09 -1.03 -32.51
CA ILE A 279 4.95 -1.94 -31.75
C ILE A 279 4.19 -2.49 -30.54
N PHE A 280 3.35 -1.67 -29.91
CA PHE A 280 2.46 -2.13 -28.87
C PHE A 280 1.44 -3.17 -29.39
N ASP A 281 0.82 -2.94 -30.55
CA ASP A 281 -0.04 -3.92 -31.22
C ASP A 281 0.71 -5.22 -31.54
N LEU A 282 1.95 -5.12 -32.04
CA LEU A 282 2.82 -6.30 -32.23
C LEU A 282 3.06 -7.05 -30.92
N LEU A 283 3.38 -6.35 -29.83
CA LEU A 283 3.62 -6.96 -28.51
C LEU A 283 2.39 -7.71 -28.01
N VAL A 284 1.23 -7.07 -28.04
CA VAL A 284 -0.02 -7.66 -27.53
C VAL A 284 -0.44 -8.85 -28.38
N THR A 285 -0.43 -8.71 -29.71
CA THR A 285 -0.80 -9.80 -30.62
C THR A 285 0.18 -10.96 -30.58
N THR A 286 1.48 -10.70 -30.45
CA THR A 286 2.51 -11.75 -30.27
C THR A 286 2.28 -12.50 -28.96
N SER A 287 2.02 -11.79 -27.86
CA SER A 287 1.76 -12.40 -26.56
C SER A 287 0.49 -13.26 -26.57
N GLU A 288 -0.59 -12.77 -27.19
CA GLU A 288 -1.84 -13.51 -27.36
C GLU A 288 -1.63 -14.77 -28.20
N PHE A 289 -0.89 -14.66 -29.31
CA PHE A 289 -0.57 -15.76 -30.20
C PHE A 289 0.24 -16.84 -29.49
N GLU A 290 1.30 -16.48 -28.79
CA GLU A 290 2.14 -17.43 -28.04
C GLU A 290 1.34 -18.24 -27.02
N ILE A 291 0.51 -17.57 -26.22
CA ILE A 291 -0.28 -18.23 -25.19
C ILE A 291 -1.31 -19.15 -25.82
N LYS A 292 -1.99 -18.71 -26.88
CA LYS A 292 -2.97 -19.54 -27.58
C LYS A 292 -2.33 -20.80 -28.17
N ILE A 293 -1.13 -20.69 -28.77
CA ILE A 293 -0.39 -21.85 -29.29
C ILE A 293 0.08 -22.75 -28.15
N LYS A 294 0.66 -22.18 -27.08
CA LYS A 294 1.15 -22.93 -25.90
C LYS A 294 0.02 -23.73 -25.24
N ASP A 295 -1.13 -23.11 -24.99
CA ASP A 295 -2.28 -23.75 -24.36
C ASP A 295 -2.89 -24.83 -25.27
N THR A 296 -3.00 -24.56 -26.58
CA THR A 296 -3.50 -25.56 -27.53
C THR A 296 -2.57 -26.77 -27.61
N TYR A 297 -1.25 -26.55 -27.61
CA TYR A 297 -0.26 -27.63 -27.69
C TYR A 297 -0.20 -28.45 -26.40
N LYS A 298 -0.31 -27.81 -25.22
CA LYS A 298 -0.45 -28.51 -23.93
C LYS A 298 -1.67 -29.41 -23.90
N ASN A 299 -2.83 -28.89 -24.34
CA ASN A 299 -4.05 -29.67 -24.43
C ASN A 299 -3.92 -30.88 -25.38
N LEU A 300 -3.16 -30.75 -26.47
CA LEU A 300 -2.87 -31.84 -27.41
C LEU A 300 -1.97 -32.90 -26.79
N LEU A 301 -0.97 -32.50 -26.00
CA LEU A 301 -0.07 -33.42 -25.28
C LEU A 301 -0.83 -34.22 -24.20
N GLU A 302 -1.64 -33.54 -23.39
CA GLU A 302 -2.45 -34.20 -22.35
C GLU A 302 -3.43 -35.22 -22.93
N LYS A 303 -4.01 -34.92 -24.10
CA LYS A 303 -4.97 -35.80 -24.79
C LYS A 303 -4.32 -36.76 -25.79
N LYS A 304 -2.98 -36.78 -25.91
CA LYS A 304 -2.26 -37.51 -26.96
C LYS A 304 -2.57 -39.01 -26.95
N GLU A 305 -2.41 -39.64 -25.79
CA GLU A 305 -2.58 -41.08 -25.62
C GLU A 305 -4.05 -41.50 -25.82
N THR A 306 -4.97 -40.82 -25.14
CA THR A 306 -6.40 -41.12 -25.21
C THR A 306 -6.97 -40.93 -26.62
N ARG A 307 -6.56 -39.85 -27.32
CA ARG A 307 -7.00 -39.59 -28.70
C ARG A 307 -6.49 -40.64 -29.67
N TRP A 308 -5.23 -41.05 -29.54
CA TRP A 308 -4.64 -42.02 -30.45
C TRP A 308 -5.18 -43.43 -30.24
N LEU A 309 -5.37 -43.86 -28.98
CA LEU A 309 -6.02 -45.15 -28.67
C LEU A 309 -7.44 -45.20 -29.22
N LYS A 310 -8.23 -44.14 -28.99
CA LYS A 310 -9.57 -44.04 -29.56
C LYS A 310 -9.57 -44.17 -31.08
N ARG A 311 -8.66 -43.50 -31.78
CA ARG A 311 -8.55 -43.60 -33.25
C ARG A 311 -8.08 -44.96 -33.73
N LYS A 312 -7.25 -45.65 -32.96
CA LYS A 312 -6.85 -47.03 -33.22
C LYS A 312 -8.07 -47.96 -33.12
N ASP A 313 -8.86 -47.83 -32.07
CA ASP A 313 -10.08 -48.62 -31.86
C ASP A 313 -11.11 -48.33 -32.96
N ASP A 314 -11.36 -47.05 -33.28
CA ASP A 314 -12.22 -46.64 -34.40
C ASP A 314 -11.77 -47.28 -35.73
N CYS A 315 -10.45 -47.36 -35.99
CA CYS A 315 -9.93 -48.02 -37.20
C CYS A 315 -10.19 -49.53 -37.21
N VAL A 316 -9.99 -50.21 -36.07
CA VAL A 316 -10.23 -51.65 -35.95
C VAL A 316 -11.72 -51.96 -36.12
N GLU A 317 -12.60 -51.16 -35.52
CA GLU A 317 -14.05 -51.27 -35.69
C GLU A 317 -14.44 -51.12 -37.16
N ARG A 318 -13.91 -50.11 -37.86
CA ARG A 318 -14.17 -49.91 -39.31
C ARG A 318 -13.66 -51.05 -40.18
N MET A 319 -12.55 -51.69 -39.84
CA MET A 319 -12.08 -52.90 -40.54
C MET A 319 -12.98 -54.11 -40.27
N ASN A 320 -13.51 -54.24 -39.05
CA ASN A 320 -14.46 -55.29 -38.72
C ASN A 320 -15.80 -55.07 -39.45
N GLU A 321 -16.32 -53.84 -39.49
CA GLU A 321 -17.52 -53.45 -40.27
C GLU A 321 -17.35 -53.81 -41.76
N LEU A 322 -16.19 -53.49 -42.36
CA LEU A 322 -15.89 -53.87 -43.74
C LEU A 322 -15.87 -55.39 -43.90
N SER A 323 -15.28 -56.13 -42.96
CA SER A 323 -15.26 -57.59 -43.01
C SER A 323 -16.67 -58.20 -42.95
N GLU A 324 -17.57 -57.62 -42.16
CA GLU A 324 -18.97 -58.07 -42.05
C GLU A 324 -19.74 -57.80 -43.33
N ILE A 325 -19.51 -56.66 -43.99
CA ILE A 325 -20.13 -56.33 -45.30
C ILE A 325 -19.80 -57.37 -46.37
N PHE A 326 -18.60 -57.95 -46.36
CA PHE A 326 -18.18 -58.98 -47.33
C PHE A 326 -18.48 -60.42 -46.91
N SER A 327 -18.95 -60.65 -45.66
CA SER A 327 -19.31 -61.97 -45.12
C SER A 327 -20.59 -62.57 -45.72
N GLY A 328 -21.46 -61.72 -46.29
CA GLY A 328 -22.75 -62.11 -46.85
C GLY A 328 -23.90 -62.22 -45.83
N LEU A 329 -23.67 -61.85 -44.56
CA LEU A 329 -24.68 -61.87 -43.48
C LEU A 329 -25.51 -60.57 -43.41
N THR A 330 -25.03 -59.48 -44.01
CA THR A 330 -25.68 -58.16 -44.01
C THR A 330 -26.61 -58.01 -45.22
N THR A 331 -27.92 -58.15 -45.00
CA THR A 331 -28.96 -58.11 -46.05
C THR A 331 -29.16 -56.74 -46.73
N MET A 332 -28.69 -55.65 -46.10
CA MET A 332 -28.85 -54.27 -46.58
C MET A 332 -27.77 -53.83 -47.60
N SER A 333 -26.63 -54.51 -47.65
CA SER A 333 -25.49 -54.12 -48.49
C SER A 333 -25.56 -54.88 -49.82
N ARG A 334 -25.76 -54.20 -50.96
CA ARG A 334 -25.82 -54.81 -52.31
C ARG A 334 -24.45 -55.35 -52.81
N VAL A 335 -23.70 -56.03 -51.95
CA VAL A 335 -22.33 -56.49 -52.16
C VAL A 335 -22.32 -58.01 -52.27
N LYS A 336 -21.61 -58.55 -53.27
CA LYS A 336 -21.43 -60.00 -53.40
C LYS A 336 -20.47 -60.50 -52.32
N LYS A 337 -20.85 -61.59 -51.65
CA LYS A 337 -20.00 -62.29 -50.66
C LYS A 337 -18.61 -62.55 -51.26
N ASN A 338 -17.56 -62.19 -50.52
CA ASN A 338 -16.17 -62.42 -50.91
C ASN A 338 -15.33 -62.80 -49.68
N GLU A 339 -15.12 -64.10 -49.50
CA GLU A 339 -14.40 -64.66 -48.35
C GLU A 339 -12.93 -64.21 -48.28
N ASN A 340 -12.30 -63.97 -49.43
CA ASN A 340 -10.92 -63.49 -49.49
C ASN A 340 -10.81 -62.06 -48.94
N LEU A 341 -11.73 -61.16 -49.32
CA LEU A 341 -11.75 -59.79 -48.81
C LEU A 341 -12.13 -59.73 -47.32
N GLN A 342 -13.05 -60.58 -46.88
CA GLN A 342 -13.42 -60.70 -45.47
C GLN A 342 -12.20 -61.05 -44.60
N ILE A 343 -11.45 -62.10 -44.96
CA ILE A 343 -10.23 -62.51 -44.23
C ILE A 343 -9.16 -61.40 -44.30
N TRP A 344 -9.06 -60.72 -45.45
CA TRP A 344 -8.09 -59.65 -45.64
C TRP A 344 -8.36 -58.44 -44.72
N PHE A 345 -9.60 -57.94 -44.63
CA PHE A 345 -9.95 -56.83 -43.73
C PHE A 345 -9.75 -57.18 -42.25
N VAL A 346 -10.07 -58.41 -41.83
CA VAL A 346 -9.77 -58.91 -40.47
C VAL A 346 -8.27 -58.90 -40.19
N ASN A 347 -7.45 -59.31 -41.17
CA ASN A 347 -6.00 -59.30 -41.02
C ASN A 347 -5.43 -57.87 -40.94
N ILE A 348 -5.97 -56.92 -41.71
CA ILE A 348 -5.61 -55.50 -41.59
C ILE A 348 -6.03 -54.95 -40.22
N GLY A 349 -7.22 -55.29 -39.73
CA GLY A 349 -7.65 -54.94 -38.36
C GLY A 349 -6.66 -55.43 -37.29
N LYS A 350 -6.23 -56.70 -37.37
CA LYS A 350 -5.19 -57.25 -36.47
C LYS A 350 -3.83 -56.58 -36.63
N GLN A 351 -3.47 -56.12 -37.83
CA GLN A 351 -2.24 -55.35 -38.05
C GLN A 351 -2.32 -53.97 -37.39
N ILE A 352 -3.47 -53.29 -37.48
CA ILE A 352 -3.74 -52.01 -36.81
C ILE A 352 -3.71 -52.18 -35.29
N GLU A 353 -4.30 -53.24 -34.77
CA GLU A 353 -4.32 -53.56 -33.33
C GLU A 353 -2.91 -53.79 -32.75
N LYS A 354 -1.97 -54.30 -33.56
CA LYS A 354 -0.56 -54.51 -33.18
C LYS A 354 0.30 -53.25 -33.24
N ILE A 355 -0.23 -52.11 -33.70
CA ILE A 355 0.52 -50.85 -33.71
C ILE A 355 0.64 -50.33 -32.27
N SER A 356 1.85 -49.96 -31.86
CA SER A 356 2.15 -49.35 -30.55
C SER A 356 2.68 -47.91 -30.73
N MET A 357 2.78 -47.17 -29.62
CA MET A 357 3.34 -45.81 -29.62
C MET A 357 4.87 -45.75 -29.46
N ASP A 358 5.54 -46.89 -29.28
CA ASP A 358 6.92 -46.94 -28.79
C ASP A 358 7.94 -46.29 -29.73
N ASP A 359 7.72 -46.40 -31.05
CA ASP A 359 8.60 -45.83 -32.07
C ASP A 359 7.78 -45.11 -33.16
N GLU A 360 7.92 -43.78 -33.22
CA GLU A 360 7.23 -42.92 -34.18
C GLU A 360 7.53 -43.28 -35.64
N LEU A 361 8.78 -43.61 -35.98
CA LEU A 361 9.21 -43.85 -37.36
C LEU A 361 8.68 -45.19 -37.86
N VAL A 362 8.76 -46.22 -37.01
CA VAL A 362 8.24 -47.56 -37.33
C VAL A 362 6.72 -47.52 -37.44
N THR A 363 6.07 -46.84 -36.51
CA THR A 363 4.62 -46.68 -36.47
C THR A 363 4.09 -45.92 -37.67
N SER A 364 4.70 -44.77 -38.02
CA SER A 364 4.31 -43.98 -39.17
C SER A 364 4.50 -44.74 -40.49
N ARG A 365 5.58 -45.51 -40.63
CA ARG A 365 5.81 -46.37 -41.80
C ARG A 365 4.75 -47.46 -41.92
N LYS A 366 4.45 -48.18 -40.82
CA LYS A 366 3.41 -49.22 -40.80
C LYS A 366 2.03 -48.67 -41.15
N ILE A 367 1.65 -47.53 -40.59
CA ILE A 367 0.37 -46.87 -40.92
C ILE A 367 0.33 -46.47 -42.40
N THR A 368 1.42 -45.91 -42.94
CA THR A 368 1.49 -45.52 -44.36
C THR A 368 1.39 -46.73 -45.28
N GLN A 369 1.98 -47.87 -44.91
CA GLN A 369 1.84 -49.13 -45.65
C GLN A 369 0.40 -49.63 -45.64
N ILE A 370 -0.30 -49.53 -44.50
CA ILE A 370 -1.72 -49.93 -44.39
C ILE A 370 -2.60 -49.02 -45.24
N ILE A 371 -2.39 -47.70 -45.22
CA ILE A 371 -3.10 -46.75 -46.10
C ILE A 371 -2.88 -47.13 -47.57
N LYS A 372 -1.63 -47.39 -47.97
CA LYS A 372 -1.32 -47.78 -49.35
C LYS A 372 -1.98 -49.11 -49.74
N ALA A 373 -1.99 -50.08 -48.84
CA ALA A 373 -2.65 -51.37 -49.06
C ALA A 373 -4.18 -51.22 -49.21
N LEU A 374 -4.80 -50.30 -48.45
CA LEU A 374 -6.21 -49.97 -48.59
C LEU A 374 -6.52 -49.25 -49.92
N ASP A 375 -5.65 -48.32 -50.36
CA ASP A 375 -5.75 -47.67 -51.67
C ASP A 375 -5.65 -48.70 -52.81
N GLU A 376 -4.66 -49.60 -52.76
CA GLU A 376 -4.45 -50.66 -53.77
C GLU A 376 -5.65 -51.62 -53.85
N VAL A 377 -6.24 -52.00 -52.71
CA VAL A 377 -7.44 -52.85 -52.68
C VAL A 377 -8.68 -52.11 -53.17
N GLN A 378 -8.80 -50.82 -52.88
CA GLN A 378 -9.91 -49.99 -53.36
C GLN A 378 -9.89 -49.88 -54.90
N GLU A 379 -8.72 -49.73 -55.51
CA GLU A 379 -8.53 -49.65 -56.96
C GLU A 379 -8.68 -51.01 -57.65
N PHE A 380 -7.97 -52.06 -57.16
CA PHE A 380 -7.91 -53.37 -57.82
C PHE A 380 -9.26 -54.09 -57.86
N HIS A 381 -10.08 -53.93 -56.81
CA HIS A 381 -11.39 -54.56 -56.71
C HIS A 381 -12.56 -53.65 -57.13
N GLN A 382 -12.27 -52.45 -57.67
CA GLN A 382 -13.28 -51.44 -58.04
C GLN A 382 -14.27 -51.13 -56.91
N LEU A 383 -13.79 -51.14 -55.65
CA LEU A 383 -14.63 -50.92 -54.46
C LEU A 383 -15.12 -49.47 -54.36
N SER A 384 -14.56 -48.58 -55.17
CA SER A 384 -15.03 -47.21 -55.41
C SER A 384 -16.49 -47.15 -55.90
N ASN A 385 -16.99 -48.22 -56.52
CA ASN A 385 -18.37 -48.29 -57.01
C ASN A 385 -19.41 -48.45 -55.90
N ASN A 386 -19.00 -48.91 -54.70
CA ASN A 386 -19.89 -48.97 -53.54
C ASN A 386 -19.60 -47.80 -52.60
N TYR A 387 -20.57 -46.88 -52.52
CA TYR A 387 -20.48 -45.69 -51.68
C TYR A 387 -20.20 -46.02 -50.21
N GLN A 388 -20.85 -47.02 -49.64
CA GLN A 388 -20.70 -47.37 -48.21
C GLN A 388 -19.28 -47.88 -47.93
N VAL A 389 -18.76 -48.80 -48.74
CA VAL A 389 -17.40 -49.33 -48.61
C VAL A 389 -16.36 -48.23 -48.84
N SER A 390 -16.57 -47.38 -49.87
CA SER A 390 -15.67 -46.26 -50.15
C SER A 390 -15.66 -45.23 -49.02
N GLN A 391 -16.80 -44.97 -48.38
CA GLN A 391 -16.89 -44.07 -47.25
C GLN A 391 -16.17 -44.63 -46.02
N THR A 392 -16.37 -45.91 -45.70
CA THR A 392 -15.69 -46.55 -44.57
C THR A 392 -14.17 -46.56 -44.77
N ILE A 393 -13.67 -46.86 -45.98
CA ILE A 393 -12.23 -46.77 -46.30
C ILE A 393 -11.71 -45.34 -46.14
N LYS A 394 -12.47 -44.33 -46.62
CA LYS A 394 -12.11 -42.91 -46.44
C LYS A 394 -12.04 -42.52 -44.96
N ASP A 395 -12.99 -42.96 -44.14
CA ASP A 395 -13.00 -42.70 -42.70
C ASP A 395 -11.79 -43.36 -42.03
N THR A 396 -11.46 -44.60 -42.39
CA THR A 396 -10.22 -45.27 -41.92
C THR A 396 -8.97 -44.50 -42.35
N HIS A 397 -8.88 -43.99 -43.58
CA HIS A 397 -7.76 -43.15 -44.01
C HIS A 397 -7.64 -41.88 -43.16
N ILE A 398 -8.76 -41.24 -42.83
CA ILE A 398 -8.78 -40.05 -41.97
C ILE A 398 -8.26 -40.41 -40.58
N TYR A 399 -8.76 -41.48 -39.96
CA TYR A 399 -8.34 -41.92 -38.63
C TYR A 399 -6.86 -42.33 -38.58
N LEU A 400 -6.39 -43.10 -39.57
CA LEU A 400 -4.97 -43.48 -39.68
C LEU A 400 -4.06 -42.25 -39.86
N ARG A 401 -4.48 -41.26 -40.66
CA ARG A 401 -3.74 -39.99 -40.79
C ARG A 401 -3.78 -39.16 -39.52
N GLU A 402 -4.88 -39.16 -38.78
CA GLU A 402 -4.97 -38.51 -37.46
C GLU A 402 -4.05 -39.20 -36.43
N MET A 403 -3.92 -40.53 -36.48
CA MET A 403 -2.97 -41.28 -35.64
C MET A 403 -1.52 -40.85 -35.91
N ILE A 404 -1.12 -40.71 -37.19
CA ILE A 404 0.22 -40.20 -37.57
C ILE A 404 0.44 -38.77 -37.04
N LYS A 405 -0.55 -37.89 -37.19
CA LYS A 405 -0.42 -36.51 -36.71
C LYS A 405 -0.32 -36.46 -35.18
N THR A 406 -1.12 -37.25 -34.48
CA THR A 406 -1.14 -37.28 -33.01
C THR A 406 0.17 -37.81 -32.42
N ILE A 407 0.80 -38.82 -33.03
CA ILE A 407 2.08 -39.34 -32.56
C ILE A 407 3.23 -38.33 -32.73
N SER A 408 3.15 -37.47 -33.76
CA SER A 408 4.16 -36.45 -34.09
C SER A 408 4.23 -35.26 -33.13
N VAL A 409 3.27 -35.14 -32.20
CA VAL A 409 3.27 -34.11 -31.15
C VAL A 409 4.36 -34.43 -30.12
N LYS A 410 5.31 -33.51 -29.89
CA LYS A 410 6.52 -33.73 -29.07
C LYS A 410 6.68 -32.64 -28.01
N ASP A 411 7.17 -33.01 -26.84
CA ASP A 411 7.43 -32.06 -25.74
C ASP A 411 8.48 -31.00 -26.12
N ASN A 412 9.43 -31.33 -26.99
CA ASN A 412 10.47 -30.41 -27.44
C ASN A 412 9.92 -29.11 -28.06
N VAL A 413 8.72 -29.14 -28.64
CA VAL A 413 8.10 -27.93 -29.20
C VAL A 413 7.75 -26.91 -28.12
N LEU A 414 7.35 -27.36 -26.92
CA LEU A 414 7.11 -26.46 -25.79
C LEU A 414 8.41 -25.83 -25.28
N ILE A 415 9.51 -26.59 -25.31
CA ILE A 415 10.85 -26.09 -24.96
C ILE A 415 11.28 -25.02 -25.97
N ASP A 416 11.12 -25.28 -27.27
CA ASP A 416 11.40 -24.29 -28.32
C ASP A 416 10.56 -23.03 -28.14
N LEU A 417 9.25 -23.16 -27.87
CA LEU A 417 8.37 -22.01 -27.61
C LEU A 417 8.83 -21.18 -26.39
N GLN A 418 9.33 -21.83 -25.35
CA GLN A 418 9.88 -21.14 -24.18
C GLN A 418 11.15 -20.38 -24.52
N ILE A 419 12.08 -20.99 -25.26
CA ILE A 419 13.33 -20.34 -25.70
C ILE A 419 13.03 -19.15 -26.63
N ILE A 420 12.09 -19.32 -27.55
CA ILE A 420 11.71 -18.28 -28.52
C ILE A 420 10.95 -17.12 -27.84
N GLY A 421 10.13 -17.45 -26.84
CA GLY A 421 9.28 -16.51 -26.12
C GLY A 421 9.99 -15.68 -25.04
N ASP A 422 11.30 -15.90 -24.79
CA ASP A 422 12.08 -15.17 -23.78
C ASP A 422 11.90 -13.66 -23.92
N PHE A 423 11.41 -13.02 -22.86
CA PHE A 423 11.14 -11.60 -22.81
C PHE A 423 12.03 -10.85 -21.80
N SER A 424 13.04 -11.52 -21.24
CA SER A 424 13.94 -10.97 -20.20
C SER A 424 14.58 -9.62 -20.56
N TYR A 425 14.75 -9.34 -21.85
CA TYR A 425 15.31 -8.08 -22.34
C TYR A 425 14.38 -6.88 -22.20
N ALA A 426 13.08 -7.08 -21.95
CA ALA A 426 12.09 -6.01 -21.93
C ALA A 426 11.78 -5.45 -20.53
N TRP A 427 12.39 -6.00 -19.47
CA TRP A 427 12.05 -5.69 -18.07
C TRP A 427 11.96 -4.19 -17.76
N TYR A 428 12.96 -3.39 -18.14
CA TYR A 428 12.94 -1.93 -17.97
C TYR A 428 12.35 -1.18 -19.16
N HIS A 429 12.14 -1.84 -20.30
CA HIS A 429 11.65 -1.21 -21.53
C HIS A 429 10.12 -1.23 -21.62
N ILE A 430 9.44 -2.12 -20.87
CA ILE A 430 7.99 -2.25 -20.92
C ILE A 430 7.27 -0.99 -20.39
N ASP A 431 7.90 -0.25 -19.47
CA ASP A 431 7.26 0.92 -18.83
C ASP A 431 6.94 2.04 -19.83
N ARG A 432 7.62 2.08 -20.98
CA ARG A 432 7.31 3.05 -22.06
C ARG A 432 5.88 2.89 -22.60
N PHE A 433 5.35 1.67 -22.59
CA PHE A 433 3.99 1.39 -23.06
C PHE A 433 2.92 1.60 -22.01
N THR A 434 3.28 1.86 -20.75
CA THR A 434 2.31 1.99 -19.65
C THR A 434 1.23 3.03 -19.97
N GLY A 435 1.62 4.19 -20.53
CA GLY A 435 0.65 5.23 -20.93
C GLY A 435 -0.30 4.76 -22.05
N ILE A 436 0.21 4.03 -23.05
CA ILE A 436 -0.60 3.49 -24.16
C ILE A 436 -1.54 2.39 -23.64
N MET A 437 -1.06 1.48 -22.79
CA MET A 437 -1.88 0.46 -22.13
C MET A 437 -3.03 1.11 -21.37
N GLN A 438 -2.72 2.10 -20.52
CA GLN A 438 -3.70 2.80 -19.71
C GLN A 438 -4.74 3.56 -20.55
N ASN A 439 -4.31 4.24 -21.62
CA ASN A 439 -5.22 4.94 -22.53
C ASN A 439 -6.10 3.97 -23.32
N THR A 440 -5.57 2.83 -23.75
CA THR A 440 -6.34 1.79 -24.45
C THR A 440 -7.41 1.19 -23.54
N ILE A 441 -7.07 0.91 -22.27
CA ILE A 441 -8.03 0.42 -21.26
C ILE A 441 -9.16 1.44 -21.03
N LYS A 442 -8.84 2.75 -20.95
CA LYS A 442 -9.87 3.80 -20.80
C LYS A 442 -10.88 3.81 -21.94
N GLN A 443 -10.42 3.54 -23.16
CA GLN A 443 -11.28 3.52 -24.36
C GLN A 443 -12.05 2.20 -24.48
N GLU A 444 -11.39 1.07 -24.22
CA GLU A 444 -11.94 -0.28 -24.32
C GLU A 444 -11.56 -1.11 -23.08
N PRO A 445 -12.40 -1.15 -22.03
CA PRO A 445 -12.07 -1.88 -20.79
C PRO A 445 -11.88 -3.40 -20.97
N SER A 446 -12.55 -4.02 -21.95
CA SER A 446 -12.36 -5.44 -22.30
C SER A 446 -10.94 -5.76 -22.81
N PHE A 447 -10.16 -4.74 -23.19
CA PHE A 447 -8.78 -4.91 -23.63
C PHE A 447 -7.87 -5.50 -22.53
N VAL A 448 -8.26 -5.38 -21.25
CA VAL A 448 -7.57 -6.04 -20.12
C VAL A 448 -7.40 -7.56 -20.35
N ILE A 449 -8.36 -8.20 -21.01
CA ILE A 449 -8.31 -9.63 -21.35
C ILE A 449 -7.12 -9.93 -22.28
N LYS A 450 -6.83 -9.04 -23.24
CA LYS A 450 -5.68 -9.16 -24.14
C LYS A 450 -4.37 -8.82 -23.42
N LEU A 451 -4.38 -7.81 -22.57
CA LEU A 451 -3.20 -7.44 -21.76
C LEU A 451 -2.75 -8.53 -20.80
N ARG A 452 -3.66 -9.38 -20.32
CA ARG A 452 -3.32 -10.59 -19.57
C ARG A 452 -2.28 -11.44 -20.29
N ALA A 453 -2.36 -11.53 -21.62
CA ALA A 453 -1.38 -12.27 -22.41
C ALA A 453 0.02 -11.64 -22.30
N THR A 454 0.09 -10.30 -22.41
CA THR A 454 1.33 -9.54 -22.25
C THR A 454 1.92 -9.68 -20.84
N PHE A 455 1.08 -9.67 -19.79
CA PHE A 455 1.53 -9.91 -18.41
C PHE A 455 2.11 -11.31 -18.22
N LEU A 456 1.49 -12.33 -18.81
CA LEU A 456 2.03 -13.69 -18.81
C LEU A 456 3.32 -13.81 -19.60
N LYS A 457 3.51 -13.03 -20.68
CA LYS A 457 4.79 -12.96 -21.38
C LYS A 457 5.88 -12.34 -20.49
N LEU A 458 5.57 -11.31 -19.70
CA LEU A 458 6.51 -10.72 -18.72
C LEU A 458 6.96 -11.69 -17.63
N VAL A 459 6.15 -12.69 -17.27
CA VAL A 459 6.54 -13.73 -16.31
C VAL A 459 7.79 -14.49 -16.80
N SER A 460 7.94 -14.68 -18.11
CA SER A 460 9.11 -15.34 -18.70
C SER A 460 10.44 -14.67 -18.33
N CYS A 461 10.44 -13.35 -18.05
CA CYS A 461 11.62 -12.62 -17.62
C CYS A 461 12.23 -13.20 -16.33
N MET A 462 11.39 -13.69 -15.42
CA MET A 462 11.85 -14.23 -14.13
C MET A 462 12.47 -15.62 -14.25
N GLU A 463 12.27 -16.34 -15.35
CA GLU A 463 12.81 -17.69 -15.50
C GLU A 463 14.35 -17.66 -15.50
N VAL A 464 14.95 -16.69 -16.22
CA VAL A 464 16.40 -16.54 -16.36
C VAL A 464 17.13 -16.51 -15.00
N PRO A 465 16.79 -15.61 -14.04
CA PRO A 465 17.45 -15.58 -12.74
C PRO A 465 17.12 -16.78 -11.85
N LEU A 466 15.98 -17.46 -12.06
CA LEU A 466 15.53 -18.56 -11.19
C LEU A 466 16.07 -19.93 -11.60
N ILE A 467 16.36 -20.16 -12.88
CA ILE A 467 16.79 -21.47 -13.40
C ILE A 467 17.99 -22.02 -12.63
N ARG A 468 19.05 -21.21 -12.44
CA ARG A 468 20.28 -21.68 -11.77
C ARG A 468 20.09 -21.83 -10.26
N ILE A 469 19.27 -20.98 -9.64
CA ILE A 469 18.94 -21.08 -8.21
C ILE A 469 18.18 -22.38 -7.95
N ASN A 470 17.26 -22.73 -8.84
CA ASN A 470 16.51 -23.99 -8.76
C ASN A 470 17.42 -25.22 -8.97
N GLN A 471 18.27 -25.20 -10.01
CA GLN A 471 19.19 -26.31 -10.29
C GLN A 471 20.23 -26.56 -9.19
N SER A 472 20.62 -25.51 -8.46
CA SER A 472 21.53 -25.61 -7.31
C SER A 472 20.83 -26.02 -6.01
N GLY A 473 19.51 -26.12 -6.00
CA GLY A 473 18.74 -26.47 -4.80
C GLY A 473 18.85 -25.45 -3.66
N SER A 474 19.08 -24.16 -3.98
CA SER A 474 19.29 -23.12 -2.97
C SER A 474 18.02 -22.77 -2.21
N GLU A 475 18.12 -22.60 -0.89
CA GLU A 475 17.02 -22.13 -0.02
C GLU A 475 16.49 -20.74 -0.43
N ASN A 476 17.29 -19.96 -1.16
CA ASN A 476 16.94 -18.63 -1.65
C ASN A 476 15.95 -18.63 -2.83
N LEU A 477 15.60 -19.79 -3.40
CA LEU A 477 14.68 -19.85 -4.54
C LEU A 477 13.36 -19.16 -4.24
N MET A 478 12.79 -19.41 -3.06
CA MET A 478 11.50 -18.85 -2.66
C MET A 478 11.57 -17.34 -2.44
N SER A 479 12.63 -16.83 -1.80
CA SER A 479 12.78 -15.40 -1.52
C SER A 479 12.99 -14.60 -2.81
N VAL A 480 13.86 -15.08 -3.71
CA VAL A 480 14.14 -14.43 -5.00
C VAL A 480 12.93 -14.51 -5.93
N SER A 481 12.25 -15.65 -6.00
CA SER A 481 11.02 -15.78 -6.79
C SER A 481 9.93 -14.82 -6.30
N LYS A 482 9.77 -14.70 -4.97
CA LYS A 482 8.81 -13.76 -4.37
C LYS A 482 9.16 -12.29 -4.66
N TYR A 483 10.44 -11.93 -4.64
CA TYR A 483 10.88 -10.57 -4.99
C TYR A 483 10.47 -10.19 -6.42
N TYR A 484 10.88 -10.97 -7.42
CA TYR A 484 10.56 -10.65 -8.82
C TYR A 484 9.06 -10.76 -9.11
N SER A 485 8.35 -11.70 -8.45
CA SER A 485 6.89 -11.79 -8.58
C SER A 485 6.22 -10.52 -8.06
N ASN A 486 6.68 -9.98 -6.92
CA ASN A 486 6.16 -8.73 -6.38
C ASN A 486 6.42 -7.53 -7.30
N GLU A 487 7.63 -7.41 -7.87
CA GLU A 487 7.96 -6.34 -8.84
C GLU A 487 7.01 -6.37 -10.06
N LEU A 488 6.74 -7.57 -10.61
CA LEU A 488 5.76 -7.71 -11.70
C LEU A 488 4.34 -7.36 -11.27
N ILE A 489 3.93 -7.76 -10.07
CA ILE A 489 2.60 -7.44 -9.53
C ILE A 489 2.45 -5.94 -9.32
N GLU A 490 3.47 -5.25 -8.82
CA GLU A 490 3.48 -3.79 -8.68
C GLU A 490 3.34 -3.12 -10.05
N TYR A 491 4.03 -3.62 -11.08
CA TYR A 491 3.86 -3.15 -12.45
C TYR A 491 2.43 -3.39 -12.98
N ILE A 492 1.87 -4.59 -12.82
CA ILE A 492 0.50 -4.91 -13.23
C ILE A 492 -0.50 -4.01 -12.51
N ARG A 493 -0.33 -3.82 -11.20
CA ARG A 493 -1.14 -2.89 -10.40
C ARG A 493 -1.03 -1.47 -10.95
N LYS A 494 0.17 -0.98 -11.30
CA LYS A 494 0.37 0.34 -11.93
C LYS A 494 -0.40 0.48 -13.25
N VAL A 495 -0.37 -0.52 -14.12
CA VAL A 495 -1.09 -0.49 -15.40
C VAL A 495 -2.61 -0.51 -15.18
N LEU A 496 -3.11 -1.39 -14.31
CA LEU A 496 -4.56 -1.55 -14.09
C LEU A 496 -5.17 -0.49 -13.17
N HIS A 497 -4.37 0.26 -12.41
CA HIS A 497 -4.82 1.34 -11.53
C HIS A 497 -5.56 2.47 -12.25
N ILE A 498 -5.39 2.58 -13.57
CA ILE A 498 -6.16 3.51 -14.39
C ILE A 498 -7.67 3.28 -14.32
N ILE A 499 -8.08 2.04 -14.06
CA ILE A 499 -9.49 1.63 -13.98
C ILE A 499 -10.15 2.26 -12.75
N PRO A 500 -9.69 2.00 -11.51
CA PRO A 500 -10.24 2.66 -10.33
C PRO A 500 -10.09 4.19 -10.41
N GLU A 501 -8.99 4.74 -10.92
CA GLU A 501 -8.83 6.19 -11.12
C GLU A 501 -9.96 6.76 -12.00
N THR A 502 -10.28 6.08 -13.11
CA THR A 502 -11.34 6.50 -14.03
C THR A 502 -12.73 6.30 -13.42
N MET A 503 -12.95 5.21 -12.68
CA MET A 503 -14.18 4.96 -11.94
C MET A 503 -14.44 6.09 -10.92
N PHE A 504 -13.42 6.51 -10.15
CA PHE A 504 -13.54 7.60 -9.19
C PHE A 504 -13.87 8.95 -9.82
N LYS A 505 -13.35 9.23 -11.02
CA LYS A 505 -13.74 10.42 -11.80
C LYS A 505 -15.23 10.39 -12.15
N TYR A 506 -15.75 9.25 -12.58
CA TYR A 506 -17.18 9.11 -12.86
C TYR A 506 -18.03 9.17 -11.58
N MET A 507 -17.60 8.53 -10.50
CA MET A 507 -18.26 8.58 -9.19
C MET A 507 -18.37 10.00 -8.66
N THR A 508 -17.29 10.77 -8.72
CA THR A 508 -17.28 12.17 -8.27
C THR A 508 -18.30 12.98 -9.07
N LYS A 509 -18.38 12.78 -10.39
CA LYS A 509 -19.37 13.43 -11.24
C LYS A 509 -20.80 13.01 -10.91
N ILE A 510 -21.04 11.72 -10.64
CA ILE A 510 -22.33 11.21 -10.17
C ILE A 510 -22.72 11.89 -8.84
N ALA A 511 -21.78 12.00 -7.90
CA ALA A 511 -21.99 12.65 -6.60
C ALA A 511 -22.48 14.09 -6.75
N THR A 512 -21.79 14.87 -7.58
CA THR A 512 -22.10 16.27 -7.86
C THR A 512 -23.48 16.41 -8.50
N ILE A 513 -23.79 15.59 -9.51
CA ILE A 513 -25.10 15.66 -10.18
C ILE A 513 -26.22 15.29 -9.21
N GLN A 514 -26.05 14.24 -8.41
CA GLN A 514 -27.08 13.80 -7.45
C GLN A 514 -27.28 14.77 -6.28
N THR A 515 -26.23 15.47 -5.85
CA THR A 515 -26.28 16.33 -4.66
C THR A 515 -26.59 17.79 -4.99
N ASP A 516 -25.98 18.33 -6.04
CA ASP A 516 -26.00 19.77 -6.31
C ASP A 516 -26.95 20.15 -7.47
N VAL A 517 -27.31 19.18 -8.33
CA VAL A 517 -28.06 19.44 -9.57
C VAL A 517 -29.47 18.83 -9.53
N ILE A 518 -29.60 17.56 -9.15
CA ILE A 518 -30.89 16.89 -9.04
C ILE A 518 -31.62 17.38 -7.79
N LYS A 519 -32.79 17.96 -7.98
CA LYS A 519 -33.68 18.44 -6.94
C LYS A 519 -34.44 17.26 -6.33
N GLU A 520 -34.46 17.20 -5.01
CA GLU A 520 -35.29 16.24 -4.31
C GLU A 520 -36.78 16.49 -4.59
N VAL A 521 -37.52 15.40 -4.81
CA VAL A 521 -38.95 15.47 -5.07
C VAL A 521 -39.67 15.74 -3.74
N PRO A 522 -40.46 16.82 -3.62
CA PRO A 522 -41.18 17.11 -2.39
C PRO A 522 -42.27 16.07 -2.13
N THR A 523 -42.65 15.90 -0.87
CA THR A 523 -43.70 14.95 -0.45
C THR A 523 -45.08 15.26 -1.04
N ARG A 524 -45.33 16.49 -1.49
CA ARG A 524 -46.50 16.90 -2.27
C ARG A 524 -46.05 17.74 -3.46
N LEU A 525 -46.48 17.35 -4.65
CA LEU A 525 -46.10 17.98 -5.92
C LEU A 525 -47.35 18.20 -6.78
N GLU A 526 -47.50 19.41 -7.34
CA GLU A 526 -48.51 19.70 -8.35
C GLU A 526 -48.19 18.93 -9.64
N LYS A 527 -49.21 18.33 -10.28
CA LYS A 527 -49.03 17.47 -11.45
C LYS A 527 -48.25 18.15 -12.59
N ASP A 528 -48.46 19.45 -12.78
CA ASP A 528 -47.83 20.22 -13.86
C ASP A 528 -46.32 20.43 -13.64
N LYS A 529 -45.85 20.38 -12.38
CA LYS A 529 -44.43 20.47 -12.01
C LYS A 529 -43.69 19.14 -12.07
N LEU A 530 -44.38 18.04 -12.39
CA LEU A 530 -43.79 16.70 -12.41
C LEU A 530 -42.68 16.56 -13.45
N ASN A 531 -42.83 17.20 -14.62
CA ASN A 531 -41.79 17.22 -15.65
C ASN A 531 -40.54 18.00 -15.19
N ASP A 532 -40.71 19.09 -14.46
CA ASP A 532 -39.58 19.91 -13.95
C ASP A 532 -38.75 19.17 -12.90
N TYR A 533 -39.39 18.34 -12.07
CA TYR A 533 -38.73 17.49 -11.07
C TYR A 533 -38.27 16.13 -11.62
N ALA A 534 -38.71 15.76 -12.83
CA ALA A 534 -38.24 14.54 -13.47
C ALA A 534 -36.75 14.63 -13.83
N GLN A 535 -36.27 15.79 -14.27
CA GLN A 535 -34.86 16.07 -14.59
C GLN A 535 -34.22 14.94 -15.42
N LEU A 536 -34.87 14.63 -16.56
CA LEU A 536 -34.57 13.45 -17.36
C LEU A 536 -33.15 13.48 -17.94
N ASP A 537 -32.66 14.66 -18.35
CA ASP A 537 -31.33 14.82 -18.94
C ASP A 537 -30.23 14.54 -17.91
N GLU A 538 -30.35 15.10 -16.70
CA GLU A 538 -29.41 14.88 -15.61
C GLU A 538 -29.43 13.42 -15.13
N ARG A 539 -30.63 12.82 -15.03
CA ARG A 539 -30.77 11.39 -14.68
C ARG A 539 -30.20 10.47 -15.76
N PHE A 540 -30.36 10.83 -17.03
CA PHE A 540 -29.75 10.08 -18.13
C PHE A 540 -28.22 10.17 -18.08
N GLU A 541 -27.67 11.34 -17.74
CA GLU A 541 -26.22 11.49 -17.54
C GLU A 541 -25.71 10.59 -16.40
N VAL A 542 -26.41 10.57 -15.25
CA VAL A 542 -26.08 9.66 -14.13
C VAL A 542 -26.13 8.20 -14.59
N ALA A 543 -27.16 7.79 -15.34
CA ALA A 543 -27.28 6.44 -15.88
C ALA A 543 -26.11 6.09 -16.81
N LYS A 544 -25.72 7.01 -17.70
CA LYS A 544 -24.57 6.83 -18.61
C LYS A 544 -23.26 6.67 -17.85
N LEU A 545 -23.02 7.48 -16.82
CA LEU A 545 -21.82 7.37 -15.98
C LEU A 545 -21.80 6.05 -15.20
N THR A 546 -22.96 5.64 -14.66
CA THR A 546 -23.12 4.37 -13.94
C THR A 546 -22.86 3.17 -14.85
N TYR A 547 -23.35 3.22 -16.09
CA TYR A 547 -23.05 2.23 -17.12
C TYR A 547 -21.55 2.14 -17.40
N SER A 548 -20.87 3.27 -17.58
CA SER A 548 -19.40 3.29 -17.77
C SER A 548 -18.63 2.66 -16.60
N VAL A 549 -19.05 2.91 -15.35
CA VAL A 549 -18.48 2.26 -14.15
C VAL A 549 -18.68 0.74 -14.18
N SER A 550 -19.86 0.29 -14.62
CA SER A 550 -20.18 -1.14 -14.76
C SER A 550 -19.32 -1.82 -15.82
N VAL A 551 -19.15 -1.19 -17.00
CA VAL A 551 -18.30 -1.72 -18.09
C VAL A 551 -16.83 -1.80 -17.67
N LEU A 552 -16.33 -0.81 -16.92
CA LEU A 552 -14.97 -0.83 -16.37
C LEU A 552 -14.77 -1.99 -15.38
N THR A 553 -15.76 -2.20 -14.50
CA THR A 553 -15.77 -3.30 -13.53
C THR A 553 -15.78 -4.66 -14.25
N GLU A 554 -16.69 -4.83 -15.22
CA GLU A 554 -16.81 -6.06 -16.01
C GLU A 554 -15.52 -6.37 -16.78
N GLY A 555 -14.86 -5.37 -17.37
CA GLY A 555 -13.58 -5.53 -18.06
C GLY A 555 -12.49 -6.16 -17.20
N VAL A 556 -12.38 -5.76 -15.92
CA VAL A 556 -11.42 -6.36 -14.97
C VAL A 556 -11.87 -7.75 -14.54
N LEU A 557 -13.15 -7.94 -14.23
CA LEU A 557 -13.68 -9.23 -13.78
C LEU A 557 -13.69 -10.31 -14.86
N CYS A 558 -13.65 -9.93 -16.14
CA CYS A 558 -13.48 -10.85 -17.27
C CYS A 558 -12.05 -11.40 -17.37
N MET A 559 -11.07 -10.77 -16.72
CA MET A 559 -9.73 -11.33 -16.59
C MET A 559 -9.80 -12.59 -15.73
N LYS A 560 -9.11 -13.65 -16.15
CA LYS A 560 -8.99 -14.87 -15.33
C LYS A 560 -7.93 -14.67 -14.26
N SER A 561 -8.08 -15.34 -13.11
CA SER A 561 -7.01 -15.47 -12.13
C SER A 561 -5.73 -15.94 -12.81
N THR A 562 -4.64 -15.25 -12.53
CA THR A 562 -3.39 -15.42 -13.27
C THR A 562 -2.24 -15.61 -12.31
N LEU A 563 -1.57 -16.75 -12.41
CA LEU A 563 -0.34 -17.01 -11.66
C LEU A 563 0.81 -16.21 -12.27
N VAL A 564 1.35 -15.27 -11.50
CA VAL A 564 2.51 -14.45 -11.86
C VAL A 564 3.66 -14.86 -10.95
N GLY A 565 4.52 -15.73 -11.48
CA GLY A 565 5.58 -16.37 -10.70
C GLY A 565 5.01 -17.29 -9.62
N VAL A 566 5.16 -16.90 -8.35
CA VAL A 566 4.65 -17.65 -7.19
C VAL A 566 3.39 -17.04 -6.56
N VAL A 567 2.89 -15.93 -7.11
CA VAL A 567 1.72 -15.23 -6.57
C VAL A 567 0.57 -15.29 -7.57
N GLU A 568 -0.60 -15.69 -7.10
CA GLU A 568 -1.82 -15.65 -7.89
C GLU A 568 -2.46 -14.27 -7.79
N ILE A 569 -2.73 -13.66 -8.94
CA ILE A 569 -3.45 -12.39 -9.03
C ILE A 569 -4.93 -12.69 -9.20
N ASP A 570 -5.72 -12.29 -8.20
CA ASP A 570 -7.18 -12.22 -8.27
C ASP A 570 -7.61 -10.83 -8.78
N PRO A 571 -8.25 -10.74 -9.97
CA PRO A 571 -8.74 -9.48 -10.52
C PRO A 571 -9.76 -8.77 -9.61
N LYS A 572 -10.58 -9.51 -8.86
CA LYS A 572 -11.55 -8.92 -7.93
C LYS A 572 -10.85 -8.22 -6.79
N GLN A 573 -9.88 -8.89 -6.16
CA GLN A 573 -9.06 -8.29 -5.11
C GLN A 573 -8.25 -7.09 -5.63
N LEU A 574 -7.69 -7.18 -6.84
CA LEU A 574 -6.94 -6.08 -7.45
C LEU A 574 -7.82 -4.84 -7.68
N LEU A 575 -9.07 -5.03 -8.12
CA LEU A 575 -10.03 -3.96 -8.28
C LEU A 575 -10.39 -3.34 -6.92
N GLU A 576 -10.67 -4.15 -5.90
CA GLU A 576 -10.98 -3.66 -4.55
C GLU A 576 -9.81 -2.87 -3.95
N ASP A 577 -8.59 -3.39 -4.02
CA ASP A 577 -7.36 -2.71 -3.58
C ASP A 577 -7.18 -1.36 -4.29
N GLY A 578 -7.45 -1.33 -5.60
CA GLY A 578 -7.36 -0.13 -6.42
C GLY A 578 -8.40 0.92 -6.02
N ILE A 579 -9.65 0.51 -5.78
CA ILE A 579 -10.73 1.38 -5.29
C ILE A 579 -10.41 1.92 -3.90
N ARG A 580 -9.92 1.06 -2.99
CA ARG A 580 -9.47 1.47 -1.65
C ARG A 580 -8.35 2.51 -1.73
N LYS A 581 -7.40 2.33 -2.65
CA LYS A 581 -6.27 3.27 -2.84
C LYS A 581 -6.72 4.66 -3.27
N GLU A 582 -7.59 4.73 -4.28
CA GLU A 582 -8.18 6.01 -4.69
C GLU A 582 -9.00 6.64 -3.56
N LEU A 583 -9.79 5.84 -2.83
CA LEU A 583 -10.59 6.33 -1.70
C LEU A 583 -9.70 6.99 -0.65
N VAL A 584 -8.64 6.29 -0.25
CA VAL A 584 -7.70 6.75 0.78
C VAL A 584 -7.00 8.02 0.35
N GLN A 585 -6.59 8.11 -0.91
CA GLN A 585 -5.97 9.31 -1.46
C GLN A 585 -6.92 10.51 -1.44
N HIS A 586 -8.16 10.34 -1.93
CA HIS A 586 -9.16 11.41 -1.96
C HIS A 586 -9.58 11.89 -0.56
N ILE A 587 -9.83 10.97 0.37
CA ILE A 587 -10.17 11.31 1.77
C ILE A 587 -9.00 12.02 2.44
N ALA A 588 -7.77 11.50 2.32
CA ALA A 588 -6.61 12.08 2.97
C ALA A 588 -6.31 13.49 2.45
N ILE A 589 -6.43 13.73 1.15
CA ILE A 589 -6.31 15.07 0.54
C ILE A 589 -7.41 16.00 1.05
N ALA A 590 -8.66 15.55 1.09
CA ALA A 590 -9.79 16.35 1.57
C ALA A 590 -9.62 16.74 3.05
N LEU A 591 -9.18 15.82 3.91
CA LEU A 591 -8.88 16.10 5.32
C LEU A 591 -7.71 17.07 5.47
N HIS A 592 -6.62 16.85 4.72
CA HIS A 592 -5.44 17.70 4.78
C HIS A 592 -5.75 19.14 4.36
N ASN A 593 -6.36 19.33 3.18
CA ASN A 593 -6.67 20.65 2.62
C ASN A 593 -7.83 21.34 3.33
N GLY A 594 -8.86 20.59 3.73
CA GLY A 594 -10.06 21.13 4.37
C GLY A 594 -9.80 21.72 5.76
N LEU A 595 -8.77 21.23 6.47
CA LEU A 595 -8.45 21.63 7.85
C LEU A 595 -7.11 22.36 7.94
N ILE A 596 -6.90 23.33 7.05
CA ILE A 596 -5.82 24.32 7.14
C ILE A 596 -6.42 25.59 7.71
N PHE A 597 -5.85 26.17 8.77
CA PHE A 597 -6.40 27.38 9.42
C PHE A 597 -5.44 28.56 9.33
N ASN A 598 -5.97 29.77 9.18
CA ASN A 598 -5.17 30.98 9.20
C ASN A 598 -5.04 31.49 10.65
N SER A 599 -3.84 31.39 11.22
CA SER A 599 -3.56 31.83 12.59
C SER A 599 -3.75 33.33 12.83
N LYS A 600 -3.81 34.15 11.76
CA LYS A 600 -4.01 35.60 11.83
C LYS A 600 -5.48 36.02 11.63
N ALA A 601 -6.40 35.10 11.37
CA ALA A 601 -7.81 35.41 11.17
C ALA A 601 -8.45 35.93 12.46
N LYS A 602 -9.18 37.05 12.36
CA LYS A 602 -9.89 37.68 13.49
C LYS A 602 -11.13 36.88 13.93
N THR A 603 -11.80 36.24 12.98
CA THR A 603 -12.95 35.35 13.20
C THR A 603 -12.51 33.91 12.94
N SER A 604 -13.08 32.95 13.66
CA SER A 604 -12.76 31.53 13.44
C SER A 604 -13.35 31.05 12.11
N GLU A 605 -12.52 30.38 11.31
CA GLU A 605 -12.93 29.71 10.08
C GLU A 605 -13.33 28.24 10.34
N LEU A 606 -13.36 27.79 11.59
CA LEU A 606 -13.46 26.37 11.94
C LEU A 606 -14.80 25.77 11.51
N LEU A 607 -15.91 26.43 11.86
CA LEU A 607 -17.26 25.96 11.55
C LEU A 607 -17.50 25.88 10.03
N THR A 608 -17.14 26.94 9.30
CA THR A 608 -17.33 26.99 7.85
C THR A 608 -16.50 25.94 7.12
N LYS A 609 -15.26 25.66 7.58
CA LYS A 609 -14.41 24.61 7.02
C LYS A 609 -14.92 23.20 7.36
N LEU A 610 -15.44 22.98 8.57
CA LEU A 610 -16.05 21.71 8.94
C LEU A 610 -17.30 21.42 8.11
N ASP A 611 -18.16 22.42 7.87
CA ASP A 611 -19.36 22.26 7.03
C ASP A 611 -18.99 21.93 5.58
N ALA A 612 -18.01 22.64 5.01
CA ALA A 612 -17.51 22.34 3.66
C ALA A 612 -16.91 20.92 3.56
N LEU A 613 -16.14 20.52 4.56
CA LEU A 613 -15.57 19.18 4.64
C LEU A 613 -16.67 18.12 4.80
N SER A 614 -17.69 18.37 5.62
CA SER A 614 -18.81 17.46 5.82
C SER A 614 -19.57 17.21 4.53
N ASN A 615 -19.87 18.26 3.76
CA ASN A 615 -20.51 18.13 2.45
C ASN A 615 -19.66 17.28 1.49
N THR A 616 -18.35 17.50 1.47
CA THR A 616 -17.42 16.72 0.64
C THR A 616 -17.42 15.24 1.03
N MET A 617 -17.30 14.94 2.34
CA MET A 617 -17.27 13.56 2.85
C MET A 617 -18.61 12.84 2.67
N ALA A 618 -19.73 13.55 2.84
CA ALA A 618 -21.06 13.04 2.56
C ALA A 618 -21.22 12.68 1.07
N GLY A 619 -20.71 13.51 0.17
CA GLY A 619 -20.67 13.24 -1.27
C GLY A 619 -19.93 11.94 -1.60
N TYR A 620 -18.74 11.73 -1.04
CA TYR A 620 -18.00 10.47 -1.22
C TYR A 620 -18.75 9.27 -0.67
N ARG A 621 -19.29 9.37 0.55
CA ARG A 621 -20.06 8.28 1.18
C ARG A 621 -21.28 7.87 0.34
N ARG A 622 -22.10 8.84 -0.09
CA ARG A 622 -23.28 8.59 -0.93
C ARG A 622 -22.93 7.96 -2.27
N SER A 623 -21.83 8.42 -2.89
CA SER A 623 -21.35 7.85 -4.16
C SER A 623 -21.00 6.38 -4.02
N PHE A 624 -20.32 6.02 -2.93
CA PHE A 624 -19.97 4.63 -2.63
C PHE A 624 -21.20 3.77 -2.34
N GLU A 625 -22.16 4.31 -1.59
CA GLU A 625 -23.44 3.65 -1.34
C GLU A 625 -24.22 3.40 -2.64
N TYR A 626 -24.20 4.35 -3.58
CA TYR A 626 -24.89 4.23 -4.85
C TYR A 626 -24.26 3.20 -5.80
N ILE A 627 -22.93 3.18 -5.94
CA ILE A 627 -22.27 2.30 -6.92
C ILE A 627 -22.03 0.86 -6.43
N GLN A 628 -22.20 0.60 -5.12
CA GLN A 628 -21.75 -0.66 -4.50
C GLN A 628 -22.32 -1.90 -5.20
N ASP A 629 -23.59 -1.82 -5.65
CA ASP A 629 -24.29 -2.90 -6.33
C ASP A 629 -23.78 -3.12 -7.75
N TYR A 630 -23.32 -2.06 -8.42
CA TYR A 630 -22.79 -2.13 -9.79
C TYR A 630 -21.35 -2.68 -9.84
N ILE A 631 -20.60 -2.53 -8.75
CA ILE A 631 -19.22 -3.01 -8.64
C ILE A 631 -19.17 -4.40 -7.97
N GLY A 632 -20.15 -4.72 -7.11
CA GLY A 632 -20.17 -5.96 -6.34
C GLY A 632 -19.22 -5.94 -5.14
N ILE A 633 -19.07 -4.78 -4.49
CA ILE A 633 -18.25 -4.57 -3.28
C ILE A 633 -19.08 -3.95 -2.16
N TYR A 634 -18.69 -4.14 -0.90
CA TYR A 634 -19.37 -3.53 0.25
C TYR A 634 -18.88 -2.09 0.46
N GLY A 635 -19.41 -1.14 -0.31
CA GLY A 635 -18.94 0.25 -0.34
C GLY A 635 -18.93 0.95 1.03
N LEU A 636 -20.00 0.83 1.80
CA LEU A 636 -20.09 1.44 3.14
C LEU A 636 -19.12 0.82 4.16
N LYS A 637 -18.83 -0.48 4.05
CA LYS A 637 -17.85 -1.16 4.90
C LYS A 637 -16.44 -0.64 4.60
N ILE A 638 -16.08 -0.57 3.32
CA ILE A 638 -14.79 -0.04 2.86
C ILE A 638 -14.63 1.42 3.32
N TRP A 639 -15.67 2.25 3.19
CA TRP A 639 -15.68 3.62 3.68
C TRP A 639 -15.32 3.70 5.17
N GLN A 640 -15.96 2.89 6.03
CA GLN A 640 -15.72 2.90 7.47
C GLN A 640 -14.31 2.41 7.83
N GLU A 641 -13.86 1.32 7.20
CA GLU A 641 -12.52 0.75 7.40
C GLU A 641 -11.42 1.76 7.04
N GLU A 642 -11.49 2.34 5.83
CA GLU A 642 -10.45 3.23 5.33
C GLU A 642 -10.45 4.58 6.05
N LEU A 643 -11.63 5.17 6.34
CA LEU A 643 -11.70 6.42 7.10
C LEU A 643 -11.09 6.24 8.50
N SER A 644 -11.45 5.16 9.21
CA SER A 644 -10.88 4.84 10.52
C SER A 644 -9.37 4.64 10.44
N ARG A 645 -8.87 4.00 9.38
CA ARG A 645 -7.44 3.76 9.17
C ARG A 645 -6.66 5.05 8.92
N ILE A 646 -7.18 5.94 8.07
CA ILE A 646 -6.57 7.24 7.76
C ILE A 646 -6.46 8.09 9.02
N ILE A 647 -7.55 8.19 9.79
CA ILE A 647 -7.57 8.97 11.04
C ILE A 647 -6.62 8.34 12.06
N GLY A 648 -6.66 7.02 12.22
CA GLY A 648 -5.77 6.29 13.12
C GLY A 648 -4.29 6.55 12.84
N TYR A 649 -3.88 6.47 11.56
CA TYR A 649 -2.52 6.79 11.13
C TYR A 649 -2.14 8.24 11.44
N ASN A 650 -2.97 9.21 11.07
CA ASN A 650 -2.68 10.63 11.30
C ASN A 650 -2.60 10.99 12.79
N VAL A 651 -3.47 10.40 13.62
CA VAL A 651 -3.42 10.56 15.09
C VAL A 651 -2.12 9.99 15.66
N GLU A 652 -1.69 8.82 15.20
CA GLU A 652 -0.43 8.19 15.63
C GLU A 652 0.78 9.05 15.26
N MET A 653 0.81 9.57 14.02
CA MET A 653 1.88 10.46 13.55
C MET A 653 1.92 11.78 14.32
N GLU A 654 0.77 12.36 14.68
CA GLU A 654 0.72 13.56 15.55
C GLU A 654 1.20 13.22 16.98
N CYS A 655 0.80 12.06 17.50
CA CYS A 655 1.17 11.63 18.86
C CYS A 655 2.66 11.35 19.02
N ASN A 656 3.39 11.04 17.94
CA ASN A 656 4.86 10.90 17.95
C ASN A 656 5.59 12.14 18.50
N SER A 657 4.97 13.33 18.47
CA SER A 657 5.53 14.54 19.07
C SER A 657 5.61 14.49 20.60
N PHE A 658 4.82 13.62 21.25
CA PHE A 658 4.76 13.46 22.72
C PHE A 658 5.46 12.19 23.21
N MET A 659 5.92 11.32 22.32
CA MET A 659 6.53 10.03 22.66
C MET A 659 8.06 10.05 22.55
N ARG A 660 8.73 9.31 23.44
CA ARG A 660 10.21 9.16 23.39
C ARG A 660 10.64 8.21 22.26
N ALA A 661 9.95 7.09 22.11
CA ALA A 661 10.13 6.16 21.00
C ALA A 661 9.07 6.49 19.95
N LYS A 662 9.52 6.95 18.77
CA LYS A 662 8.63 7.29 17.66
C LYS A 662 8.26 6.04 16.87
N ILE A 663 7.00 5.95 16.49
CA ILE A 663 6.51 4.91 15.59
C ILE A 663 6.78 5.38 14.16
N LEU A 664 7.52 4.58 13.40
CA LEU A 664 7.86 4.86 12.01
C LEU A 664 6.76 4.32 11.07
N ASP A 665 6.70 4.82 9.84
CA ASP A 665 5.61 4.47 8.90
C ASP A 665 5.43 2.96 8.71
N TRP A 666 6.52 2.21 8.58
CA TRP A 666 6.47 0.76 8.40
C TRP A 666 6.11 -0.03 9.67
N GLN A 667 6.13 0.61 10.84
CA GLN A 667 5.74 0.02 12.13
C GLN A 667 4.28 0.31 12.47
N SER A 668 3.66 1.29 11.80
CA SER A 668 2.28 1.68 12.09
C SER A 668 1.30 0.58 11.70
N VAL A 669 0.39 0.24 12.62
CA VAL A 669 -0.68 -0.76 12.40
C VAL A 669 -1.70 -0.30 11.35
N TYR A 670 -1.75 0.99 11.07
CA TYR A 670 -2.66 1.58 10.07
C TYR A 670 -2.03 1.67 8.68
N GLN A 671 -0.72 1.45 8.56
CA GLN A 671 -0.04 1.53 7.29
C GLN A 671 -0.09 0.18 6.56
N SER A 672 -0.40 0.25 5.27
CA SER A 672 -0.45 -0.92 4.40
C SER A 672 0.50 -0.72 3.22
N LYS A 673 1.19 -1.78 2.81
CA LYS A 673 2.07 -1.75 1.62
C LYS A 673 1.29 -1.57 0.32
N ILE A 674 0.09 -2.14 0.24
CA ILE A 674 -0.74 -2.15 -0.98
C ILE A 674 -1.51 -0.84 -1.13
N VAL A 675 -2.19 -0.45 -0.05
CA VAL A 675 -2.99 0.77 0.06
C VAL A 675 -2.36 1.71 1.11
N PRO A 676 -1.26 2.42 0.81
CA PRO A 676 -0.61 3.29 1.80
C PRO A 676 -1.47 4.53 2.10
N VAL A 677 -1.52 4.95 3.37
CA VAL A 677 -2.04 6.28 3.74
C VAL A 677 -0.96 7.30 3.38
N PRO A 678 -1.27 8.34 2.58
CA PRO A 678 -0.29 9.34 2.19
C PRO A 678 0.10 10.21 3.40
N SER A 679 1.39 10.51 3.50
CA SER A 679 1.92 11.54 4.38
C SER A 679 2.03 12.86 3.62
N PHE A 680 1.82 13.97 4.33
CA PHE A 680 1.90 15.32 3.77
C PHE A 680 2.94 16.12 4.54
N GLU A 681 3.56 17.09 3.87
CA GLU A 681 4.47 18.03 4.53
C GLU A 681 3.70 18.87 5.58
N PRO A 682 4.29 19.11 6.77
CA PRO A 682 3.70 19.96 7.79
C PRO A 682 3.37 21.36 7.29
N CYS A 683 2.13 21.82 7.50
CA CYS A 683 1.70 23.16 7.10
C CYS A 683 2.07 24.25 8.11
N ASP A 684 2.41 23.86 9.34
CA ASP A 684 2.83 24.77 10.41
C ASP A 684 3.92 24.10 11.27
N SER A 685 4.58 24.89 12.13
CA SER A 685 5.71 24.42 12.93
C SER A 685 5.31 23.56 14.13
N GLN A 686 4.03 23.53 14.48
CA GLN A 686 3.57 22.85 15.67
C GLN A 686 2.96 21.49 15.30
N SER A 687 2.27 21.35 14.16
CA SER A 687 1.47 20.19 13.77
C SER A 687 2.06 19.43 12.61
N MET A 688 2.06 18.11 12.75
CA MET A 688 2.47 17.20 11.68
C MET A 688 1.31 16.91 10.72
N THR A 689 0.08 16.87 11.23
CA THR A 689 -1.11 16.37 10.51
C THR A 689 -2.33 17.29 10.69
N PHE A 690 -3.39 17.01 9.94
CA PHE A 690 -4.64 17.79 10.02
C PHE A 690 -5.33 17.69 11.39
N ILE A 691 -5.21 16.55 12.09
CA ILE A 691 -5.89 16.35 13.38
C ILE A 691 -5.26 17.22 14.47
N GLY A 692 -3.94 17.43 14.38
CA GLY A 692 -3.25 18.39 15.25
C GLY A 692 -3.68 19.83 14.98
N ARG A 693 -3.82 20.21 13.70
CA ARG A 693 -4.34 21.53 13.32
C ARG A 693 -5.74 21.77 13.87
N LEU A 694 -6.62 20.77 13.72
CA LEU A 694 -7.97 20.81 14.29
C LEU A 694 -7.94 20.97 15.81
N ALA A 695 -7.12 20.17 16.51
CA ALA A 695 -7.00 20.24 17.97
C ALA A 695 -6.51 21.61 18.45
N ARG A 696 -5.49 22.18 17.79
CA ARG A 696 -4.96 23.49 18.17
C ARG A 696 -5.89 24.63 17.85
N GLU A 697 -6.59 24.58 16.73
CA GLU A 697 -7.59 25.58 16.41
C GLU A 697 -8.74 25.54 17.43
N LEU A 698 -9.20 24.34 17.82
CA LEU A 698 -10.20 24.17 18.88
C LEU A 698 -9.73 24.74 20.22
N ILE A 699 -8.47 24.49 20.61
CA ILE A 699 -7.87 25.05 21.83
C ILE A 699 -7.73 26.58 21.73
N ARG A 700 -7.38 27.13 20.56
CA ARG A 700 -7.22 28.57 20.35
C ARG A 700 -8.53 29.32 20.56
N ILE A 701 -9.64 28.80 20.03
CA ILE A 701 -10.95 29.48 20.11
C ILE A 701 -11.67 29.25 21.44
N THR A 702 -11.17 28.35 22.30
CA THR A 702 -11.69 28.11 23.65
C THR A 702 -10.71 28.56 24.74
N ASP A 703 -9.78 29.46 24.40
CA ASP A 703 -8.75 29.94 25.32
C ASP A 703 -9.39 30.59 26.58
N PRO A 704 -9.11 30.10 27.80
CA PRO A 704 -9.63 30.66 29.04
C PRO A 704 -9.20 32.10 29.32
N LYS A 705 -8.25 32.66 28.55
CA LYS A 705 -7.84 34.07 28.64
C LYS A 705 -8.75 35.02 27.84
N THR A 706 -9.59 34.50 26.96
CA THR A 706 -10.48 35.29 26.11
C THR A 706 -11.93 34.82 26.14
N THR A 707 -12.17 33.60 26.63
CA THR A 707 -13.49 32.95 26.62
C THR A 707 -13.91 32.51 28.01
N VAL A 708 -15.22 32.36 28.21
CA VAL A 708 -15.82 31.82 29.43
C VAL A 708 -16.71 30.64 29.08
N TYR A 709 -16.50 29.51 29.75
CA TYR A 709 -17.32 28.32 29.63
C TYR A 709 -18.52 28.37 30.58
N LYS A 710 -19.73 28.25 30.02
CA LYS A 710 -20.98 28.21 30.77
C LYS A 710 -21.50 26.77 30.84
N GLU A 711 -21.47 26.18 32.02
CA GLU A 711 -21.89 24.78 32.23
C GLU A 711 -23.38 24.58 31.93
N GLN A 712 -24.24 25.57 32.21
CA GLN A 712 -25.69 25.46 32.04
C GLN A 712 -26.11 25.34 30.57
N THR A 713 -25.39 26.01 29.67
CA THR A 713 -25.64 25.95 28.23
C THR A 713 -24.65 25.04 27.50
N THR A 714 -23.68 24.45 28.21
CA THR A 714 -22.61 23.61 27.64
C THR A 714 -21.90 24.29 26.46
N ALA A 715 -21.57 25.57 26.64
CA ALA A 715 -21.05 26.41 25.56
C ALA A 715 -20.00 27.42 26.04
N TRP A 716 -19.10 27.78 25.13
CA TRP A 716 -18.10 28.84 25.30
C TRP A 716 -18.61 30.15 24.71
N TYR A 717 -18.43 31.24 25.44
CA TYR A 717 -18.77 32.58 25.01
C TYR A 717 -17.51 33.45 24.95
N ASP A 718 -17.42 34.31 23.94
CA ASP A 718 -16.40 35.35 23.90
C ASP A 718 -16.66 36.33 25.04
N PHE A 719 -15.62 36.65 25.79
CA PHE A 719 -15.80 37.52 26.94
C PHE A 719 -16.11 38.98 26.55
N LYS A 720 -15.54 39.48 25.45
CA LYS A 720 -15.68 40.89 25.04
C LYS A 720 -17.00 41.14 24.32
N THR A 721 -17.40 40.24 23.43
CA THR A 721 -18.62 40.38 22.62
C THR A 721 -19.83 39.66 23.23
N ASN A 722 -19.61 38.74 24.19
CA ASN A 722 -20.63 37.83 24.73
C ASN A 722 -21.31 36.98 23.65
N GLU A 723 -20.68 36.84 22.49
CA GLU A 723 -21.13 35.97 21.41
C GLU A 723 -20.79 34.52 21.72
N GLU A 724 -21.67 33.61 21.33
CA GLU A 724 -21.43 32.17 21.45
C GLU A 724 -20.38 31.72 20.43
N ILE A 725 -19.33 31.04 20.89
CA ILE A 725 -18.24 30.56 20.03
C ILE A 725 -18.46 29.09 19.65
N ILE A 726 -18.62 28.22 20.65
CA ILE A 726 -18.85 26.78 20.48
C ILE A 726 -19.93 26.34 21.47
N ASN A 727 -20.82 25.48 21.01
CA ASN A 727 -21.79 24.76 21.84
C ASN A 727 -21.70 23.24 21.58
N ILE A 728 -22.57 22.47 22.22
CA ILE A 728 -22.57 21.02 22.10
C ILE A 728 -22.79 20.49 20.67
N LYS A 729 -23.57 21.21 19.83
CA LYS A 729 -23.85 20.82 18.44
C LYS A 729 -22.61 20.89 17.54
N PHE A 730 -21.60 21.67 17.93
CA PHE A 730 -20.33 21.74 17.22
C PHE A 730 -19.65 20.36 17.12
N TYR A 731 -19.74 19.53 18.16
CA TYR A 731 -19.16 18.19 18.14
C TYR A 731 -19.92 17.25 17.20
N SER A 732 -21.23 17.43 17.04
CA SER A 732 -22.02 16.76 16.00
C SER A 732 -21.54 17.15 14.59
N ASN A 733 -21.18 18.41 14.36
CA ASN A 733 -20.58 18.82 13.09
C ASN A 733 -19.23 18.14 12.84
N ILE A 734 -18.39 17.98 13.87
CA ILE A 734 -17.15 17.20 13.74
C ILE A 734 -17.44 15.74 13.37
N ILE A 735 -18.45 15.09 13.98
CA ILE A 735 -18.88 13.74 13.57
C ILE A 735 -19.32 13.73 12.10
N ASN A 736 -20.07 14.74 11.65
CA ASN A 736 -20.49 14.81 10.26
C ASN A 736 -19.32 15.01 9.27
N SER A 737 -18.20 15.59 9.71
CA SER A 737 -17.01 15.81 8.87
C SER A 737 -15.98 14.67 8.95
N ILE A 738 -15.70 14.11 10.13
CA ILE A 738 -14.59 13.19 10.38
C ILE A 738 -15.05 11.89 11.09
N ASN A 739 -16.36 11.72 11.29
CA ASN A 739 -17.00 10.57 11.93
C ASN A 739 -16.55 10.35 13.40
N VAL A 740 -17.11 9.32 14.04
CA VAL A 740 -16.82 8.91 15.43
C VAL A 740 -15.31 8.70 15.65
N CYS A 741 -14.62 8.11 14.67
CA CYS A 741 -13.17 7.90 14.71
C CYS A 741 -12.36 9.20 14.78
N GLY A 742 -12.84 10.30 14.17
CA GLY A 742 -12.22 11.62 14.28
C GLY A 742 -12.27 12.17 15.70
N LEU A 743 -13.42 12.06 16.37
CA LEU A 743 -13.59 12.50 17.76
C LEU A 743 -12.80 11.64 18.76
N THR A 744 -12.79 10.32 18.60
CA THR A 744 -11.96 9.45 19.46
C THR A 744 -10.47 9.70 19.24
N GLY A 745 -10.06 9.98 18.01
CA GLY A 745 -8.71 10.42 17.67
C GLY A 745 -8.33 11.74 18.33
N LEU A 746 -9.23 12.71 18.31
CA LEU A 746 -9.07 14.02 18.96
C LEU A 746 -8.97 13.88 20.49
N ASP A 747 -9.83 13.06 21.11
CA ASP A 747 -9.75 12.74 22.54
C ASP A 747 -8.38 12.15 22.93
N LYS A 748 -7.91 11.17 22.15
CA LYS A 748 -6.61 10.53 22.37
C LYS A 748 -5.47 11.55 22.31
N LEU A 749 -5.46 12.40 21.27
CA LEU A 749 -4.46 13.45 21.11
C LEU A 749 -4.50 14.45 22.28
N ILE A 750 -5.68 14.92 22.65
CA ILE A 750 -5.85 15.83 23.80
C ILE A 750 -5.40 15.15 25.10
N GLY A 751 -5.65 13.84 25.25
CA GLY A 751 -5.11 13.03 26.34
C GLY A 751 -3.58 13.10 26.42
N PHE A 752 -2.86 12.97 25.30
CA PHE A 752 -1.40 13.15 25.26
C PHE A 752 -0.98 14.59 25.58
N MET A 753 -1.74 15.60 25.14
CA MET A 753 -1.47 17.00 25.48
C MET A 753 -1.63 17.25 26.99
N ILE A 754 -2.62 16.63 27.64
CA ILE A 754 -2.78 16.67 29.11
C ILE A 754 -1.59 15.99 29.80
N VAL A 755 -1.17 14.80 29.34
CA VAL A 755 0.01 14.11 29.88
C VAL A 755 1.26 14.98 29.78
N ALA A 756 1.48 15.62 28.63
CA ALA A 756 2.63 16.50 28.41
C ALA A 756 2.59 17.73 29.33
N GLU A 757 1.43 18.40 29.45
CA GLU A 757 1.27 19.56 30.32
C GLU A 757 1.42 19.20 31.80
N LEU A 758 0.87 18.07 32.25
CA LEU A 758 1.05 17.56 33.61
C LEU A 758 2.52 17.25 33.93
N LYS A 759 3.24 16.60 33.01
CA LYS A 759 4.68 16.32 33.18
C LYS A 759 5.49 17.61 33.25
N ASN A 760 5.23 18.56 32.34
CA ASN A 760 5.90 19.86 32.34
C ASN A 760 5.64 20.62 33.65
N LEU A 761 4.41 20.62 34.14
CA LEU A 761 4.05 21.23 35.42
C LEU A 761 4.78 20.55 36.58
N LEU A 762 4.81 19.22 36.64
CA LEU A 762 5.53 18.50 37.70
C LEU A 762 7.04 18.74 37.64
N ASP A 763 7.65 18.68 36.46
CA ASP A 763 9.08 18.93 36.29
C ASP A 763 9.43 20.38 36.70
N TYR A 764 8.55 21.33 36.39
CA TYR A 764 8.67 22.72 36.84
C TYR A 764 8.57 22.84 38.36
N LEU A 765 7.57 22.23 39.00
CA LEU A 765 7.41 22.23 40.46
C LEU A 765 8.60 21.57 41.16
N GLN A 766 9.06 20.42 40.64
CA GLN A 766 10.19 19.70 41.22
C GLN A 766 11.50 20.48 41.08
N THR A 767 11.76 21.05 39.91
CA THR A 767 13.04 21.71 39.63
C THR A 767 13.13 23.10 40.24
N ASN A 768 12.08 23.90 40.14
CA ASN A 768 12.11 25.33 40.49
C ASN A 768 11.55 25.65 41.88
N ILE A 769 10.78 24.74 42.50
CA ILE A 769 10.17 24.99 43.81
C ILE A 769 10.70 24.01 44.85
N ILE A 770 10.60 22.71 44.58
CA ILE A 770 10.87 21.69 45.60
C ILE A 770 12.36 21.46 45.80
N ARG A 771 13.19 21.62 44.76
CA ARG A 771 14.65 21.58 44.89
C ARG A 771 15.26 22.90 45.39
N ASP A 772 14.51 23.99 45.31
CA ASP A 772 14.96 25.29 45.79
C ASP A 772 14.82 25.38 47.33
N ARG A 773 15.95 25.59 48.02
CA ARG A 773 16.00 25.67 49.48
C ARG A 773 15.20 26.85 50.03
N GLU A 774 15.13 27.97 49.30
CA GLU A 774 14.38 29.14 49.74
C GLU A 774 12.88 28.84 49.72
N TRP A 775 12.38 28.24 48.65
CA TRP A 775 10.98 27.88 48.51
C TRP A 775 10.54 26.79 49.48
N LEU A 776 11.37 25.78 49.73
CA LEU A 776 11.09 24.78 50.76
C LEU A 776 10.92 25.40 52.15
N HIS A 777 11.78 26.36 52.51
CA HIS A 777 11.67 27.07 53.79
C HIS A 777 10.40 27.94 53.84
N ILE A 778 10.06 28.64 52.75
CA ILE A 778 8.84 29.44 52.64
C ILE A 778 7.59 28.56 52.76
N LEU A 779 7.52 27.44 52.05
CA LEU A 779 6.38 26.51 52.11
C LEU A 779 6.28 25.84 53.47
N GLY A 780 7.40 25.45 54.09
CA GLY A 780 7.42 24.88 55.43
C GLY A 780 6.96 25.86 56.51
N THR A 781 7.28 27.15 56.39
CA THR A 781 6.75 28.20 57.30
C THR A 781 5.26 28.42 57.09
N VAL A 782 4.81 28.53 55.83
CA VAL A 782 3.36 28.66 55.52
C VAL A 782 2.58 27.45 56.04
N ALA A 783 3.10 26.22 55.85
CA ALA A 783 2.45 25.01 56.34
C ALA A 783 2.29 25.00 57.86
N LYS A 784 3.33 25.42 58.61
CA LYS A 784 3.28 25.51 60.08
C LYS A 784 2.31 26.59 60.56
N ASP A 785 2.28 27.75 59.89
CA ASP A 785 1.36 28.84 60.21
C ASP A 785 -0.11 28.40 60.03
N LEU A 786 -0.40 27.55 59.04
CA LEU A 786 -1.73 27.03 58.74
C LEU A 786 -2.11 25.78 59.57
N LEU A 787 -1.19 24.85 59.85
CA LEU A 787 -1.50 23.57 60.54
C LEU A 787 -1.58 23.67 62.08
N SER A 788 -1.55 24.86 62.68
CA SER A 788 -1.71 25.02 64.13
C SER A 788 -3.17 24.76 64.57
N ASN A 789 -3.51 23.48 64.73
CA ASN A 789 -4.86 22.92 64.86
C ASN A 789 -5.71 23.37 66.07
N GLU A 790 -5.25 24.28 66.93
CA GLU A 790 -6.01 24.68 68.13
C GLU A 790 -6.33 26.18 68.22
N ASN A 791 -5.67 27.05 67.44
CA ASN A 791 -5.91 28.49 67.52
C ASN A 791 -6.32 29.07 66.17
N MET A 792 -7.53 29.65 66.10
CA MET A 792 -7.96 30.40 64.92
C MET A 792 -6.99 31.56 64.65
N ILE A 793 -6.59 31.72 63.39
CA ILE A 793 -5.67 32.79 62.95
C ILE A 793 -6.23 34.15 63.38
N SER A 794 -5.47 34.92 64.17
CA SER A 794 -5.94 36.16 64.81
C SER A 794 -6.27 37.30 63.83
N ASN A 795 -5.69 37.30 62.62
CA ASN A 795 -6.02 38.21 61.53
C ASN A 795 -5.99 37.52 60.15
N PRO A 796 -7.05 36.77 59.78
CA PRO A 796 -7.01 35.89 58.62
C PRO A 796 -6.78 36.61 57.29
N LEU A 797 -7.47 37.73 57.04
CA LEU A 797 -7.37 38.44 55.77
C LEU A 797 -5.95 38.93 55.49
N LYS A 798 -5.29 39.53 56.49
CA LYS A 798 -3.90 40.01 56.33
C LYS A 798 -2.90 38.84 56.21
N THR A 799 -3.11 37.76 56.95
CA THR A 799 -2.23 36.58 56.91
C THR A 799 -2.30 35.87 55.56
N TYR A 800 -3.49 35.55 55.05
CA TYR A 800 -3.63 34.94 53.73
C TYR A 800 -3.15 35.87 52.61
N GLN A 801 -3.43 37.17 52.66
CA GLN A 801 -2.88 38.14 51.70
C GLN A 801 -1.34 38.16 51.70
N LYS A 802 -0.71 38.10 52.88
CA LYS A 802 0.75 38.00 53.00
C LYS A 802 1.31 36.74 52.35
N HIS A 803 0.64 35.60 52.50
CA HIS A 803 1.05 34.35 51.84
C HIS A 803 0.82 34.40 50.32
N CYS A 804 -0.31 34.94 49.85
CA CYS A 804 -0.57 35.14 48.42
C CYS A 804 0.48 36.04 47.76
N LEU A 805 0.86 37.15 48.40
CA LEU A 805 1.91 38.06 47.88
C LEU A 805 3.27 37.36 47.73
N LYS A 806 3.63 36.46 48.67
CA LYS A 806 4.85 35.65 48.56
C LYS A 806 4.79 34.66 47.40
N PHE A 807 3.62 34.09 47.12
CA PHE A 807 3.41 33.09 46.07
C PHE A 807 3.28 33.68 44.65
N GLN A 808 3.10 35.00 44.53
CA GLN A 808 2.75 35.67 43.28
C GLN A 808 3.80 35.57 42.16
N LYS A 809 5.08 35.34 42.48
CA LYS A 809 6.16 35.19 41.49
C LYS A 809 6.04 33.93 40.63
N ILE A 810 5.51 32.85 41.19
CA ILE A 810 5.43 31.53 40.53
C ILE A 810 4.01 31.25 40.02
N LEU A 811 3.04 31.98 40.55
CA LEU A 811 1.63 31.87 40.22
C LEU A 811 1.31 31.85 38.71
N PRO A 812 1.87 32.71 37.84
CA PRO A 812 1.45 32.77 36.44
C PRO A 812 1.68 31.47 35.68
N THR A 813 2.85 30.84 35.86
CA THR A 813 3.21 29.59 35.17
C THR A 813 2.32 28.43 35.61
N ILE A 814 2.11 28.29 36.92
CA ILE A 814 1.26 27.21 37.47
C ILE A 814 -0.20 27.43 37.04
N LEU A 815 -0.68 28.68 37.10
CA LEU A 815 -2.04 29.03 36.71
C LEU A 815 -2.28 28.75 35.24
N ASP A 816 -1.39 29.18 34.34
CA ASP A 816 -1.51 28.93 32.90
C ASP A 816 -1.60 27.41 32.60
N SER A 817 -0.76 26.59 33.23
CA SER A 817 -0.81 25.13 33.08
C SER A 817 -2.12 24.53 33.62
N ILE A 818 -2.58 24.95 34.80
CA ILE A 818 -3.82 24.44 35.41
C ILE A 818 -5.05 24.83 34.59
N MET A 819 -5.12 26.09 34.15
CA MET A 819 -6.19 26.58 33.28
C MET A 819 -6.24 25.81 31.96
N ARG A 820 -5.07 25.54 31.37
CA ARG A 820 -4.95 24.73 30.15
C ARG A 820 -5.42 23.29 30.37
N ILE A 821 -5.01 22.64 31.46
CA ILE A 821 -5.47 21.29 31.81
C ILE A 821 -7.00 21.27 31.95
N GLY A 822 -7.57 22.25 32.66
CA GLY A 822 -9.02 22.39 32.82
C GLY A 822 -9.75 22.55 31.51
N GLN A 823 -9.26 23.44 30.63
CA GLN A 823 -9.80 23.64 29.28
C GLN A 823 -9.83 22.33 28.48
N LEU A 824 -8.69 21.62 28.43
CA LEU A 824 -8.58 20.36 27.70
C LEU A 824 -9.55 19.30 28.26
N GLN A 825 -9.72 19.24 29.57
CA GLN A 825 -10.65 18.31 30.22
C GLN A 825 -12.12 18.62 29.93
N ILE A 826 -12.51 19.89 29.87
CA ILE A 826 -13.86 20.28 29.44
C ILE A 826 -14.10 19.84 27.99
N ILE A 827 -13.15 20.09 27.08
CA ILE A 827 -13.25 19.66 25.69
C ILE A 827 -13.44 18.14 25.62
N ARG A 828 -12.63 17.36 26.35
CA ARG A 828 -12.79 15.91 26.41
C ARG A 828 -14.15 15.47 26.93
N LYS A 829 -14.69 16.15 27.95
CA LYS A 829 -16.01 15.83 28.49
C LYS A 829 -17.12 16.02 27.45
N GLN A 830 -17.03 17.10 26.65
CA GLN A 830 -17.95 17.35 25.55
C GLN A 830 -17.82 16.32 24.41
N ILE A 831 -16.58 15.91 24.08
CA ILE A 831 -16.35 14.83 23.12
C ILE A 831 -17.01 13.52 23.60
N PHE A 832 -16.80 13.13 24.86
CA PHE A 832 -17.39 11.92 25.43
C PHE A 832 -18.92 11.97 25.42
N PHE A 833 -19.51 13.11 25.74
CA PHE A 833 -20.95 13.30 25.67
C PHE A 833 -21.49 13.07 24.25
N GLU A 834 -20.86 13.66 23.23
CA GLU A 834 -21.31 13.50 21.84
C GLU A 834 -21.10 12.06 21.35
N LEU A 835 -20.02 11.40 21.73
CA LEU A 835 -19.78 9.98 21.44
C LEU A 835 -20.87 9.09 22.06
N GLU A 836 -21.25 9.36 23.31
CA GLU A 836 -22.30 8.64 24.02
C GLU A 836 -23.67 8.82 23.34
N VAL A 837 -24.02 10.06 23.00
CA VAL A 837 -25.26 10.39 22.28
C VAL A 837 -25.29 9.70 20.93
N SER A 838 -24.22 9.80 20.14
CA SER A 838 -24.12 9.16 18.83
C SER A 838 -24.22 7.64 18.91
N CYS A 839 -23.59 7.01 19.91
CA CYS A 839 -23.66 5.56 20.12
C CYS A 839 -25.07 5.11 20.51
N LYS A 840 -25.75 5.84 21.42
CA LYS A 840 -27.14 5.57 21.81
C LYS A 840 -28.12 5.72 20.65
N LEU A 841 -27.88 6.67 19.74
CA LEU A 841 -28.74 6.90 18.57
C LEU A 841 -28.52 5.86 17.47
N ASN A 842 -27.27 5.59 17.12
CA ASN A 842 -26.92 4.76 15.95
C ASN A 842 -26.77 3.26 16.29
N ALA A 843 -26.45 2.92 17.54
CA ALA A 843 -26.03 1.57 17.95
C ALA A 843 -26.50 1.21 19.37
N ARG A 844 -27.76 1.53 19.71
CA ARG A 844 -28.33 1.36 21.06
C ARG A 844 -28.06 -0.01 21.71
N ASN A 845 -28.30 -1.10 20.98
CA ASN A 845 -28.11 -2.45 21.52
C ASN A 845 -26.65 -2.73 21.89
N LEU A 846 -25.68 -2.21 21.11
CA LEU A 846 -24.25 -2.35 21.42
C LEU A 846 -23.88 -1.53 22.65
N TYR A 847 -24.42 -0.32 22.77
CA TYR A 847 -24.23 0.51 23.96
C TYR A 847 -24.75 -0.19 25.22
N ASP A 848 -25.99 -0.70 25.21
CA ASP A 848 -26.61 -1.36 26.36
C ASP A 848 -25.85 -2.62 26.79
N CYS A 849 -25.37 -3.42 25.82
CA CYS A 849 -24.52 -4.57 26.08
C CYS A 849 -23.18 -4.17 26.71
N LEU A 850 -22.53 -3.13 26.17
CA LEU A 850 -21.24 -2.64 26.66
C LEU A 850 -21.35 -2.07 28.08
N ASP A 851 -22.40 -1.31 28.35
CA ASP A 851 -22.69 -0.75 29.67
C ASP A 851 -22.99 -1.84 30.70
N THR A 852 -23.76 -2.85 30.30
CA THR A 852 -24.03 -4.02 31.15
C THR A 852 -22.74 -4.77 31.49
N MET A 853 -21.87 -4.97 30.49
CA MET A 853 -20.56 -5.61 30.68
C MET A 853 -19.66 -4.79 31.61
N ASN A 854 -19.60 -3.46 31.43
CA ASN A 854 -18.83 -2.56 32.29
C ASN A 854 -19.31 -2.64 33.75
N LYS A 855 -20.63 -2.59 33.98
CA LYS A 855 -21.22 -2.74 35.32
C LYS A 855 -20.91 -4.09 35.95
N ALA A 856 -20.98 -5.18 35.18
CA ALA A 856 -20.64 -6.51 35.66
C ALA A 856 -19.17 -6.60 36.10
N VAL A 857 -18.24 -6.14 35.26
CA VAL A 857 -16.80 -6.12 35.55
C VAL A 857 -16.49 -5.24 36.76
N LEU A 858 -17.07 -4.04 36.86
CA LEU A 858 -16.90 -3.16 38.02
C LEU A 858 -17.45 -3.78 39.31
N ASN A 859 -18.54 -4.54 39.23
CA ASN A 859 -19.09 -5.25 40.39
C ASN A 859 -18.18 -6.40 40.84
N GLU A 860 -17.57 -7.13 39.91
CA GLU A 860 -16.57 -8.16 40.22
C GLU A 860 -15.31 -7.56 40.86
N ILE A 861 -14.81 -6.45 40.33
CA ILE A 861 -13.67 -5.72 40.91
C ILE A 861 -14.00 -5.25 42.33
N LYS A 862 -15.18 -4.66 42.55
CA LYS A 862 -15.63 -4.25 43.89
C LYS A 862 -15.77 -5.46 44.82
N ALA A 863 -16.19 -6.60 44.30
CA ALA A 863 -16.31 -7.82 45.08
C ALA A 863 -14.95 -8.39 45.48
N HIS A 864 -13.93 -8.30 44.61
CA HIS A 864 -12.54 -8.63 44.93
C HIS A 864 -12.01 -7.77 46.08
N PHE A 865 -12.18 -6.45 46.04
CA PHE A 865 -11.73 -5.57 47.13
C PHE A 865 -12.48 -5.77 48.46
N ARG A 866 -13.64 -6.44 48.45
CA ARG A 866 -14.37 -6.85 49.66
C ARG A 866 -13.92 -8.20 50.22
N ASP A 867 -13.41 -9.09 49.37
CA ASP A 867 -13.00 -10.45 49.69
C ASP A 867 -11.83 -10.87 48.79
N THR A 868 -10.63 -10.38 49.16
CA THR A 868 -9.39 -10.57 48.39
C THR A 868 -8.94 -12.02 48.33
N ASP A 869 -9.37 -12.86 49.27
CA ASP A 869 -8.89 -14.23 49.43
C ASP A 869 -9.69 -15.23 48.56
N HIS A 870 -10.98 -14.98 48.31
CA HIS A 870 -11.85 -15.93 47.59
C HIS A 870 -12.30 -15.47 46.20
N LYS A 871 -12.06 -14.21 45.84
CA LYS A 871 -12.40 -13.67 44.51
C LYS A 871 -11.15 -13.19 43.81
N PRO A 872 -10.70 -13.81 42.70
CA PRO A 872 -9.49 -13.37 42.01
C PRO A 872 -9.71 -12.06 41.25
N TYR A 873 -8.70 -11.18 41.25
CA TYR A 873 -8.63 -10.04 40.35
C TYR A 873 -8.19 -10.51 38.95
N PRO A 874 -8.69 -9.90 37.84
CA PRO A 874 -8.22 -10.25 36.50
C PRO A 874 -6.69 -10.12 36.40
N SER A 875 -6.00 -11.15 35.90
CA SER A 875 -4.55 -11.11 35.72
C SER A 875 -4.14 -10.01 34.75
N SER A 876 -2.92 -9.48 34.89
CA SER A 876 -2.36 -8.46 33.99
C SER A 876 -2.28 -8.90 32.53
N ASP A 877 -2.20 -10.22 32.29
CA ASP A 877 -2.13 -10.82 30.97
C ASP A 877 -3.52 -11.00 30.32
N ASN A 878 -4.60 -10.72 31.05
CA ASN A 878 -5.95 -10.83 30.52
C ASN A 878 -6.30 -9.60 29.66
N PRO A 879 -6.62 -9.76 28.36
CA PRO A 879 -6.92 -8.65 27.46
C PRO A 879 -8.26 -7.96 27.74
N LEU A 880 -9.11 -8.52 28.62
CA LEU A 880 -10.47 -8.04 28.87
C LEU A 880 -10.52 -6.56 29.27
N LEU A 881 -9.75 -6.13 30.27
CA LEU A 881 -9.80 -4.74 30.77
C LEU A 881 -9.26 -3.74 29.72
N PRO A 882 -8.10 -3.97 29.07
CA PRO A 882 -7.63 -3.12 27.98
C PRO A 882 -8.61 -3.00 26.80
N GLU A 883 -9.18 -4.12 26.34
CA GLU A 883 -10.10 -4.13 25.21
C GLU A 883 -11.44 -3.48 25.55
N LEU A 884 -12.01 -3.80 26.71
CA LEU A 884 -13.25 -3.20 27.19
C LEU A 884 -13.09 -1.69 27.39
N SER A 885 -11.98 -1.23 27.99
CA SER A 885 -11.70 0.20 28.13
C SER A 885 -11.64 0.91 26.79
N LYS A 886 -11.03 0.29 25.77
CA LYS A 886 -10.99 0.87 24.41
C LYS A 886 -12.39 0.98 23.81
N MET A 887 -13.23 -0.04 23.96
CA MET A 887 -14.61 -0.01 23.46
C MET A 887 -15.46 1.04 24.20
N LEU A 888 -15.28 1.18 25.53
CA LEU A 888 -15.94 2.19 26.35
C LEU A 888 -15.57 3.61 25.95
N ASP A 889 -14.28 3.87 25.71
CA ASP A 889 -13.80 5.17 25.21
C ASP A 889 -14.44 5.51 23.84
N TRP A 890 -14.59 4.52 22.94
CA TRP A 890 -15.27 4.71 21.64
C TRP A 890 -16.77 4.93 21.74
N ALA A 891 -17.42 4.33 22.74
CA ALA A 891 -18.85 4.50 23.01
C ALA A 891 -19.17 5.75 23.83
N GLY A 892 -18.15 6.52 24.27
CA GLY A 892 -18.33 7.64 25.19
C GLY A 892 -18.75 7.23 26.60
N ASN A 893 -18.71 5.93 26.93
CA ASN A 893 -19.09 5.40 28.25
C ASN A 893 -17.89 5.42 29.21
N GLY A 894 -17.37 6.61 29.49
CA GLY A 894 -16.27 6.84 30.42
C GLY A 894 -16.32 8.26 31.00
N ASN A 895 -15.59 8.49 32.08
CA ASN A 895 -15.49 9.82 32.70
C ASN A 895 -14.06 10.38 32.55
N PRO A 896 -13.83 11.38 31.68
CA PRO A 896 -12.52 12.02 31.53
C PRO A 896 -11.95 12.60 32.83
N TYR A 897 -12.80 13.13 33.71
CA TYR A 897 -12.38 13.74 34.99
C TYR A 897 -11.87 12.72 36.02
N SER A 898 -12.19 11.44 35.85
CA SER A 898 -11.71 10.37 36.74
C SER A 898 -10.42 9.70 36.26
N LYS A 899 -9.89 10.08 35.08
CA LYS A 899 -8.75 9.40 34.45
C LYS A 899 -7.42 9.77 35.11
N ILE A 900 -6.58 8.75 35.35
CA ILE A 900 -5.18 8.91 35.79
C ILE A 900 -4.30 8.87 34.54
N TYR A 901 -3.53 9.93 34.32
CA TYR A 901 -2.69 10.18 33.15
C TYR A 901 -1.23 9.82 33.38
N ILE A 902 -0.75 10.05 34.60
CA ILE A 902 0.67 9.91 34.95
C ILE A 902 0.81 9.23 36.31
N THR A 903 1.90 8.48 36.46
CA THR A 903 2.33 7.95 37.74
C THR A 903 3.24 8.96 38.43
N THR A 904 2.88 9.39 39.64
CA THR A 904 3.64 10.38 40.40
C THR A 904 4.35 9.76 41.60
N ASN A 905 5.55 10.25 41.93
CA ASN A 905 6.21 9.94 43.19
C ASN A 905 5.72 10.88 44.31
N THR A 906 5.92 10.51 45.58
CA THR A 906 5.58 11.34 46.74
C THR A 906 6.28 12.70 46.64
N THR A 907 5.50 13.73 46.35
CA THR A 907 5.99 15.09 46.13
C THR A 907 5.47 15.98 47.26
N GLN A 908 6.37 16.64 48.00
CA GLN A 908 6.00 17.41 49.19
C GLN A 908 5.26 18.70 48.84
N TYR A 909 4.37 19.15 49.73
CA TYR A 909 3.65 20.44 49.67
C TYR A 909 2.72 20.65 48.47
N ILE A 910 2.40 19.62 47.69
CA ILE A 910 1.50 19.74 46.52
C ILE A 910 0.13 20.29 46.90
N SER A 911 -0.50 19.72 47.94
CA SER A 911 -1.79 20.20 48.49
C SER A 911 -1.74 21.68 48.86
N LEU A 912 -0.66 22.13 49.49
CA LEU A 912 -0.45 23.52 49.89
C LEU A 912 -0.23 24.45 48.68
N ILE A 913 0.56 24.03 47.69
CA ILE A 913 0.81 24.81 46.47
C ILE A 913 -0.49 24.99 45.69
N THR A 914 -1.29 23.94 45.52
CA THR A 914 -2.59 24.01 44.86
C THR A 914 -3.58 24.86 45.67
N PHE A 915 -3.55 24.79 47.00
CA PHE A 915 -4.34 25.67 47.87
C PHE A 915 -3.98 27.15 47.69
N LEU A 916 -2.70 27.49 47.76
CA LEU A 916 -2.21 28.87 47.56
C LEU A 916 -2.54 29.40 46.16
N LEU A 917 -2.42 28.57 45.12
CA LEU A 917 -2.87 28.89 43.76
C LEU A 917 -4.36 29.27 43.74
N THR A 918 -5.20 28.47 44.39
CA THR A 918 -6.66 28.62 44.40
C THR A 918 -7.08 29.92 45.08
N ILE A 919 -6.61 30.17 46.32
CA ILE A 919 -7.00 31.37 47.07
C ILE A 919 -6.46 32.67 46.46
N CYS A 920 -5.34 32.62 45.72
CA CYS A 920 -4.84 33.76 44.94
C CYS A 920 -5.87 34.23 43.89
N GLN A 921 -6.65 33.31 43.32
CA GLN A 921 -7.64 33.63 42.29
C GLN A 921 -8.99 34.07 42.85
N PHE A 922 -9.36 33.70 44.08
CA PHE A 922 -10.66 34.07 44.65
C PHE A 922 -10.91 35.58 44.68
N SER A 923 -9.88 36.38 44.93
CA SER A 923 -9.98 37.84 44.89
C SER A 923 -10.23 38.43 43.49
N ARG A 924 -10.00 37.63 42.43
CA ARG A 924 -10.16 38.00 41.00
C ARG A 924 -11.44 37.44 40.39
N LEU A 925 -12.17 36.60 41.13
CA LEU A 925 -13.44 36.01 40.69
C LEU A 925 -14.61 36.69 41.42
N HIS A 926 -15.78 36.64 40.79
CA HIS A 926 -17.06 37.11 41.31
C HIS A 926 -18.11 36.04 41.07
N PHE A 927 -18.89 35.70 42.09
CA PHE A 927 -19.98 34.74 41.95
C PHE A 927 -21.24 35.44 41.44
N ASP A 928 -21.67 35.10 40.21
CA ASP A 928 -22.93 35.57 39.66
C ASP A 928 -24.06 34.60 40.05
N LYS A 929 -24.99 35.08 40.88
CA LYS A 929 -26.16 34.30 41.35
C LYS A 929 -27.15 33.97 40.24
N ASN A 930 -27.30 34.84 39.23
CA ASN A 930 -28.26 34.65 38.14
C ASN A 930 -27.78 33.57 37.17
N LEU A 931 -26.47 33.54 36.93
CA LEU A 931 -25.84 32.58 36.04
C LEU A 931 -25.32 31.34 36.76
N ALA A 932 -25.25 31.34 38.09
CA ALA A 932 -24.62 30.30 38.91
C ALA A 932 -23.23 29.92 38.37
N LEU A 933 -22.37 30.92 38.19
CA LEU A 933 -21.02 30.79 37.62
C LEU A 933 -20.02 31.71 38.33
N LEU A 934 -18.74 31.37 38.22
CA LEU A 934 -17.63 32.22 38.66
C LEU A 934 -17.12 33.05 37.48
N MET A 935 -17.39 34.35 37.53
CA MET A 935 -17.00 35.32 36.51
C MET A 935 -15.80 36.14 36.97
N TRP A 936 -15.16 36.87 36.06
CA TRP A 936 -14.04 37.74 36.40
C TRP A 936 -14.52 38.98 37.15
N LYS A 937 -13.75 39.42 38.15
CA LYS A 937 -14.05 40.63 38.91
C LYS A 937 -13.68 41.90 38.13
N LYS A 938 -12.63 41.86 37.31
CA LYS A 938 -12.25 42.95 36.39
C LYS A 938 -12.11 42.45 34.95
N ILE A 939 -12.51 43.29 34.01
CA ILE A 939 -12.37 43.06 32.56
C ILE A 939 -10.88 42.88 32.22
N GLY A 940 -10.50 41.68 31.78
CA GLY A 940 -9.12 41.32 31.41
C GLY A 940 -8.35 40.41 32.39
N ASP A 941 -8.95 39.98 33.51
CA ASP A 941 -8.34 38.98 34.39
C ASP A 941 -8.39 37.58 33.75
N PRO A 942 -7.26 36.90 33.45
CA PRO A 942 -7.23 35.71 32.59
C PRO A 942 -7.67 34.39 33.29
N VAL A 943 -8.79 34.37 34.02
CA VAL A 943 -9.17 33.24 34.90
C VAL A 943 -10.65 32.89 34.81
N ASP A 944 -10.99 31.96 33.93
CA ASP A 944 -12.30 31.30 33.95
C ASP A 944 -12.41 30.32 35.15
N GLY A 945 -13.49 30.42 35.91
CA GLY A 945 -13.70 29.59 37.09
C GLY A 945 -13.87 28.10 36.77
N ALA A 946 -14.49 27.74 35.64
CA ALA A 946 -14.72 26.33 35.30
C ALA A 946 -13.42 25.56 34.97
N PRO A 947 -12.57 26.04 34.05
CA PRO A 947 -11.24 25.47 33.87
C PRO A 947 -10.39 25.47 35.15
N LEU A 948 -10.55 26.44 36.06
CA LEU A 948 -9.77 26.50 37.29
C LEU A 948 -10.06 25.32 38.24
N TYR A 949 -11.33 25.05 38.59
CA TYR A 949 -11.63 23.93 39.50
C TYR A 949 -11.41 22.57 38.84
N ILE A 950 -11.70 22.43 37.53
CA ILE A 950 -11.47 21.18 36.79
C ILE A 950 -9.97 20.91 36.65
N GLY A 951 -9.17 21.93 36.37
CA GLY A 951 -7.72 21.83 36.27
C GLY A 951 -7.07 21.43 37.60
N CYS A 952 -7.45 22.08 38.70
CA CYS A 952 -7.01 21.70 40.04
C CYS A 952 -7.42 20.26 40.39
N GLN A 953 -8.67 19.87 40.12
CA GLN A 953 -9.16 18.52 40.36
C GLN A 953 -8.36 17.49 39.57
N THR A 954 -8.15 17.73 38.27
CA THR A 954 -7.41 16.82 37.40
C THR A 954 -5.95 16.67 37.86
N PHE A 955 -5.31 17.77 38.28
CA PHE A 955 -3.95 17.75 38.78
C PHE A 955 -3.84 16.95 40.10
N LEU A 956 -4.73 17.21 41.07
CA LEU A 956 -4.73 16.51 42.36
C LEU A 956 -5.08 15.02 42.22
N LYS A 957 -5.94 14.65 41.26
CA LYS A 957 -6.34 13.27 40.97
C LYS A 957 -5.17 12.35 40.57
N GLN A 958 -4.05 12.92 40.10
CA GLN A 958 -2.86 12.15 39.73
C GLN A 958 -2.09 11.61 40.94
N PHE A 959 -2.39 12.12 42.14
CA PHE A 959 -1.71 11.79 43.38
C PHE A 959 -2.56 10.89 44.29
N HIS A 960 -1.96 10.44 45.39
CA HIS A 960 -2.68 9.69 46.42
C HIS A 960 -3.87 10.52 46.97
N PRO A 961 -5.04 9.91 47.23
CA PRO A 961 -6.23 10.62 47.71
C PRO A 961 -6.01 11.53 48.93
N ASP A 962 -5.07 11.18 49.82
CA ASP A 962 -4.72 11.99 51.00
C ASP A 962 -4.30 13.43 50.65
N ILE A 963 -3.66 13.65 49.50
CA ILE A 963 -3.25 14.99 49.07
C ILE A 963 -4.49 15.84 48.77
N THR A 964 -5.53 15.24 48.20
CA THR A 964 -6.82 15.92 47.95
C THR A 964 -7.53 16.21 49.27
N THR A 965 -7.49 15.28 50.22
CA THR A 965 -8.02 15.48 51.58
C THR A 965 -7.33 16.64 52.30
N GLN A 966 -6.00 16.68 52.27
CA GLN A 966 -5.21 17.77 52.86
C GLN A 966 -5.48 19.13 52.18
N TYR A 967 -5.70 19.13 50.86
CA TYR A 967 -6.12 20.33 50.13
C TYR A 967 -7.48 20.86 50.64
N PHE A 968 -8.44 19.97 50.89
CA PHE A 968 -9.71 20.34 51.49
C PHE A 968 -9.59 20.82 52.94
N GLU A 969 -8.70 20.25 53.75
CA GLU A 969 -8.43 20.74 55.12
C GLU A 969 -7.98 22.21 55.10
N TYR A 970 -7.08 22.58 54.19
CA TYR A 970 -6.66 23.97 54.00
C TYR A 970 -7.80 24.89 53.55
N LEU A 971 -8.65 24.44 52.60
CA LEU A 971 -9.83 25.20 52.16
C LEU A 971 -10.88 25.36 53.26
N ALA A 972 -11.12 24.30 54.05
CA ALA A 972 -12.03 24.32 55.19
C ALA A 972 -11.53 25.31 56.25
N GLN A 973 -10.22 25.33 56.54
CA GLN A 973 -9.62 26.31 57.43
C GLN A 973 -9.80 27.75 56.91
N TYR A 974 -9.56 27.99 55.62
CA TYR A 974 -9.75 29.28 54.99
C TYR A 974 -11.20 29.77 55.12
N LEU A 975 -12.19 28.91 54.83
CA LEU A 975 -13.61 29.21 54.99
C LEU A 975 -14.00 29.47 56.44
N LYS A 976 -13.55 28.65 57.41
CA LYS A 976 -13.76 28.88 58.84
C LYS A 976 -13.27 30.26 59.27
N CYS A 977 -12.08 30.65 58.79
CA CYS A 977 -11.48 31.93 59.10
C CYS A 977 -12.24 33.12 58.49
N ILE A 978 -12.74 33.01 57.26
CA ILE A 978 -13.59 34.05 56.65
C ILE A 978 -14.91 34.18 57.39
N ILE A 979 -15.58 33.07 57.69
CA ILE A 979 -16.87 33.06 58.39
C ILE A 979 -16.72 33.73 59.77
N ASN A 980 -15.71 33.35 60.55
CA ASN A 980 -15.48 33.95 61.87
C ASN A 980 -15.09 35.43 61.81
N HIS A 981 -14.36 35.86 60.77
CA HIS A 981 -14.06 37.29 60.58
C HIS A 981 -15.34 38.11 60.37
N CYS A 982 -16.28 37.60 59.58
CA CYS A 982 -17.57 38.24 59.31
C CYS A 982 -18.47 38.25 60.56
N CYS A 983 -18.47 37.19 61.37
CA CYS A 983 -19.22 37.14 62.62
C CYS A 983 -18.73 38.15 63.68
N LYS A 984 -17.46 38.58 63.62
CA LYS A 984 -16.89 39.62 64.51
C LYS A 984 -17.19 41.05 64.04
N SER A 985 -17.50 41.26 62.77
CA SER A 985 -17.80 42.58 62.19
C SER A 985 -19.32 42.81 62.10
N ILE A 986 -19.98 42.90 63.26
CA ILE A 986 -21.45 42.98 63.38
C ILE A 986 -22.03 44.30 62.79
N GLU A 987 -21.20 45.34 62.59
CA GLU A 987 -21.66 46.67 62.14
C GLU A 987 -21.79 46.84 60.62
N LYS A 988 -21.31 45.90 59.80
CA LYS A 988 -21.43 45.93 58.33
C LYS A 988 -21.91 44.57 57.84
N LEU A 989 -23.21 44.44 57.60
CA LEU A 989 -23.91 43.22 57.13
C LEU A 989 -23.52 42.81 55.69
N GLU A 990 -22.25 42.89 55.30
CA GLU A 990 -21.77 42.52 53.97
C GLU A 990 -20.86 41.28 54.04
N ILE A 991 -21.38 40.17 53.52
CA ILE A 991 -20.61 38.95 53.30
C ILE A 991 -19.58 39.19 52.19
N PRO A 992 -18.27 38.95 52.41
CA PRO A 992 -17.25 39.12 51.38
C PRO A 992 -17.52 38.25 50.16
N ASN A 993 -17.31 38.81 48.97
CA ASN A 993 -17.44 38.07 47.70
C ASN A 993 -16.56 36.80 47.67
N GLU A 994 -15.40 36.83 48.32
CA GLU A 994 -14.50 35.70 48.46
C GLU A 994 -15.15 34.48 49.15
N TYR A 995 -16.12 34.69 50.04
CA TYR A 995 -16.88 33.60 50.66
C TYR A 995 -17.74 32.86 49.63
N TYR A 996 -18.53 33.61 48.85
CA TYR A 996 -19.42 33.02 47.82
C TYR A 996 -18.61 32.32 46.73
N VAL A 997 -17.49 32.91 46.32
CA VAL A 997 -16.56 32.31 45.36
C VAL A 997 -15.98 31.01 45.90
N ALA A 998 -15.48 31.01 47.15
CA ALA A 998 -14.87 29.82 47.75
C ALA A 998 -15.88 28.69 47.98
N GLN A 999 -17.09 29.02 48.46
CA GLN A 999 -18.18 28.05 48.65
C GLN A 999 -18.57 27.39 47.33
N PHE A 1000 -18.86 28.19 46.30
CA PHE A 1000 -19.26 27.67 45.00
C PHE A 1000 -18.12 26.89 44.32
N TYR A 1001 -16.88 27.34 44.44
CA TYR A 1001 -15.71 26.62 43.94
C TYR A 1001 -15.61 25.21 44.54
N VAL A 1002 -15.73 25.08 45.86
CA VAL A 1002 -15.65 23.78 46.55
C VAL A 1002 -16.80 22.88 46.12
N GLU A 1003 -18.02 23.41 46.05
CA GLU A 1003 -19.19 22.66 45.63
C GLU A 1003 -19.01 22.07 44.22
N ARG A 1004 -18.57 22.90 43.26
CA ARG A 1004 -18.30 22.45 41.88
C ARG A 1004 -17.11 21.50 41.79
N PHE A 1005 -16.04 21.75 42.54
CA PHE A 1005 -14.89 20.84 42.61
C PHE A 1005 -15.32 19.44 43.08
N MET A 1006 -16.07 19.36 44.18
CA MET A 1006 -16.55 18.09 44.73
C MET A 1006 -17.51 17.37 43.77
N PHE A 1007 -18.38 18.13 43.09
CA PHE A 1007 -19.26 17.60 42.05
C PHE A 1007 -18.45 16.97 40.90
N VAL A 1008 -17.45 17.67 40.37
CA VAL A 1008 -16.56 17.16 39.31
C VAL A 1008 -15.73 15.96 39.77
N ALA A 1009 -15.28 15.96 41.02
CA ALA A 1009 -14.47 14.90 41.60
C ALA A 1009 -15.28 13.66 42.03
N GLU A 1010 -16.61 13.70 41.96
CA GLU A 1010 -17.53 12.69 42.48
C GLU A 1010 -17.31 12.37 43.98
N ILE A 1011 -16.96 13.40 44.77
CA ILE A 1011 -16.74 13.29 46.22
C ILE A 1011 -18.02 13.69 46.95
N ASN A 1012 -18.45 12.88 47.93
CA ASN A 1012 -19.62 13.19 48.74
C ASN A 1012 -19.42 14.51 49.51
N GLN A 1013 -20.33 15.47 49.32
CA GLN A 1013 -20.32 16.78 49.98
C GLN A 1013 -20.24 16.69 51.52
N GLN A 1014 -20.77 15.62 52.12
CA GLN A 1014 -20.69 15.37 53.56
C GLN A 1014 -19.26 15.36 54.09
N VAL A 1015 -18.29 14.86 53.30
CA VAL A 1015 -16.87 14.79 53.70
C VAL A 1015 -16.29 16.18 53.98
N PHE A 1016 -16.69 17.19 53.20
CA PHE A 1016 -16.25 18.57 53.40
C PHE A 1016 -17.05 19.28 54.49
N LEU A 1017 -18.35 18.99 54.60
CA LEU A 1017 -19.20 19.54 55.65
C LEU A 1017 -18.77 19.05 57.05
N GLU A 1018 -18.30 17.82 57.19
CA GLU A 1018 -17.70 17.32 58.44
C GLU A 1018 -16.44 18.13 58.83
N MET A 1019 -15.71 18.64 57.84
CA MET A 1019 -14.54 19.50 58.07
C MET A 1019 -14.93 20.94 58.44
N VAL A 1020 -16.16 21.41 58.22
CA VAL A 1020 -16.65 22.78 58.51
C VAL A 1020 -17.87 22.72 59.45
N PRO A 1021 -17.74 23.11 60.74
CA PRO A 1021 -18.81 22.94 61.73
C PRO A 1021 -20.18 23.52 61.30
N HIS A 1022 -21.24 22.70 61.37
CA HIS A 1022 -22.61 23.07 60.97
C HIS A 1022 -23.16 24.36 61.60
N PHE A 1023 -22.76 24.70 62.84
CA PHE A 1023 -23.22 25.94 63.47
C PHE A 1023 -22.72 27.21 62.75
N LEU A 1024 -21.56 27.14 62.08
CA LEU A 1024 -20.98 28.27 61.34
C LEU A 1024 -21.69 28.53 60.02
N THR A 1025 -22.24 27.49 59.39
CA THR A 1025 -23.06 27.63 58.18
C THR A 1025 -24.46 28.14 58.51
N ASP A 1026 -25.09 27.65 59.58
CA ASP A 1026 -26.44 28.07 60.01
C ASP A 1026 -26.48 29.54 60.47
N THR A 1027 -25.46 29.97 61.22
CA THR A 1027 -25.32 31.39 61.64
C THR A 1027 -25.16 32.33 60.44
N PHE A 1028 -24.51 31.88 59.37
CA PHE A 1028 -24.32 32.67 58.16
C PHE A 1028 -25.57 32.74 57.28
N GLU A 1029 -26.33 31.64 57.16
CA GLU A 1029 -27.65 31.66 56.53
C GLU A 1029 -28.62 32.58 57.29
N HIS A 1030 -28.52 32.60 58.63
CA HIS A 1030 -29.29 33.52 59.46
C HIS A 1030 -28.90 34.99 59.23
N ILE A 1031 -27.61 35.30 59.10
CA ILE A 1031 -27.10 36.65 58.76
C ILE A 1031 -27.50 37.08 57.34
N LYS A 1032 -27.45 36.16 56.36
CA LYS A 1032 -27.91 36.38 54.98
C LYS A 1032 -29.40 36.71 54.91
N ASN A 1033 -30.23 36.03 55.71
CA ASN A 1033 -31.67 36.31 55.81
C ASN A 1033 -31.96 37.66 56.52
N LEU A 1034 -31.04 38.15 57.35
CA LEU A 1034 -31.12 39.46 57.99
C LEU A 1034 -30.65 40.60 57.07
N SER A 1035 -29.74 40.36 56.11
CA SER A 1035 -29.24 41.38 55.16
C SER A 1035 -30.11 41.57 53.91
N ILE A 1036 -31.09 40.69 53.69
CA ILE A 1036 -32.06 40.73 52.56
C ILE A 1036 -33.35 41.47 52.95
N LYS A 1037 -33.56 41.71 54.25
CA LYS A 1037 -34.55 42.67 54.78
C LYS A 1037 -33.92 44.04 54.92
#